data_AF-A0A4R5M143-F1
#
_entry.id   AF-A0A4R5M143-F1
#
_cell.length_a   1.000
_cell.length_b   1.000
_cell.length_c   1.000
_cell.angle_alpha   90.00
_cell.angle_beta   90.00
_cell.angle_gamma   90.00
#
_symmetry.space_group_name_H-M   'P 1'
#
loop_
_entity.id
_entity.type
_entity.pdbx_description
1 polymer ?
#
loop_
_entity_poly.entity_id
_entity_poly.type
_entity_poly.pdbx_seq_one_letter_code
_entity_poly.pdbx_strand_id
1 'polypeptide(L)'
;MGTVMHGRCGQQVLVEYVNGDPDRPIVVAFVPDRDNTPAWKLPENQALSGLVTRSLGHGTTTNHLALDDTENRQQAQLASDHAKSSLSLGYITRVEGNAGRQDARGEGFELRSDKPGALRSPGLLLTTEARPAARGRVTEMGETSARLTGARDVHEGIAQQAQRDDAQDAMGDQAEVTEAMKRANAELRGKGSGSADEFPEFEAPHLTLSSAAGIQSTAAESTHIASDKDTALTAGRHVSIATGKSFFASAREKIAVYAQKAITLITPGRVRVESRTADMEMIAQEVLKLICRGGWIKLASPQGIELHGGNSVVRISNEGITGYTGGPFRIHAADHATDDPVSRPIDLPATPENPGKLAAHHVLVENGGGFAVPNQPYRITLDDGQVIQGLTNELGELQMATSNVVSFGMVEFMSESIPDDVIGMTKISVYRDGNLPPPPPPPVPAQRTAQIGGTTINTPNEGATTQGQPARYITCDPMNFGLRRYRILNDAKTEQSPADRRRSSIEYPVARRYTATVKPKLMDINWIDLDGKSSKEMTKVLVSAVQDALCVALQDGPFGLPAGTSTDVKSGAMPAVKIVSPEDVPKYGMQSTDEGGFIATYWFVAVAQFRIKNIIDRLRSDHNDFWITQLAVTLYHEARHCQQKYWIISLFNTNPDDYQKFPNMEKYYKQTVDEHVYAIASKHPFPKDERVRIEMHRMLVFEYYWSIVNRPKVAAYDFVAKDLDVVQDEVCKMRNVKPEVAQKMALYNPGYRSHFHEEDAYASEKIVRDYWFKPDTQFLWNPGTCTDDYVNTLKVVGAI
;
A
#
# COMPACT_ATOMS: atom_id res chain seq x y z
N MET A 1 46.89 22.61 -45.25
CA MET A 1 46.75 21.71 -44.09
C MET A 1 47.48 22.40 -42.94
N GLY A 2 46.84 22.59 -41.78
CA GLY A 2 47.43 23.35 -40.68
C GLY A 2 47.16 22.65 -39.35
N THR A 3 48.17 22.61 -38.49
CA THR A 3 48.09 22.07 -37.13
C THR A 3 48.35 23.21 -36.16
N VAL A 4 47.48 23.40 -35.17
CA VAL A 4 47.68 24.39 -34.11
C VAL A 4 48.28 23.69 -32.90
N MET A 5 49.56 23.95 -32.62
CA MET A 5 50.23 23.53 -31.40
C MET A 5 50.76 24.77 -30.69
N HIS A 6 50.36 24.98 -29.45
CA HIS A 6 50.85 26.11 -28.66
C HIS A 6 52.11 25.71 -27.90
N GLY A 7 53.17 26.50 -28.05
CA GLY A 7 54.33 26.42 -27.17
C GLY A 7 53.94 26.73 -25.73
N ARG A 8 54.55 26.01 -24.78
CA ARG A 8 54.34 26.24 -23.36
C ARG A 8 55.47 27.10 -22.79
N CYS A 9 55.15 27.98 -21.85
CA CYS A 9 56.15 28.78 -21.14
C CYS A 9 57.23 27.85 -20.55
N GLY A 10 58.49 28.17 -20.80
CA GLY A 10 59.65 27.38 -20.36
C GLY A 10 60.15 26.32 -21.33
N GLN A 11 59.48 26.07 -22.47
CA GLN A 11 60.01 25.17 -23.50
C GLN A 11 61.10 25.84 -24.33
N GLN A 12 62.19 25.12 -24.59
CA GLN A 12 63.16 25.52 -25.60
C GLN A 12 62.60 25.40 -27.00
N VAL A 13 62.92 26.39 -27.83
CA VAL A 13 62.47 26.52 -29.21
C VAL A 13 63.65 26.71 -30.14
N LEU A 14 63.54 26.17 -31.36
CA LEU A 14 64.39 26.58 -32.47
C LEU A 14 63.75 27.81 -33.11
N VAL A 15 64.54 28.88 -33.17
CA VAL A 15 64.16 30.13 -33.83
C VAL A 15 64.87 30.19 -35.18
N GLU A 16 64.10 30.36 -36.23
CA GLU A 16 64.60 30.74 -37.55
C GLU A 16 64.18 32.18 -37.85
N TYR A 17 64.78 32.77 -38.87
CA TYR A 17 64.57 34.17 -39.23
C TYR A 17 64.02 34.24 -40.63
N VAL A 18 62.89 34.92 -40.82
CA VAL A 18 62.25 35.04 -42.13
C VAL A 18 63.22 35.73 -43.09
N ASN A 19 63.60 35.05 -44.18
CA ASN A 19 64.63 35.50 -45.14
C ASN A 19 66.02 35.79 -44.51
N GLY A 20 66.32 35.23 -43.34
CA GLY A 20 67.56 35.51 -42.60
C GLY A 20 67.58 36.87 -41.88
N ASP A 21 66.44 37.56 -41.78
CA ASP A 21 66.30 38.85 -41.09
C ASP A 21 66.21 38.65 -39.56
N PRO A 22 67.24 39.02 -38.77
CA PRO A 22 67.26 38.83 -37.32
C PRO A 22 66.12 39.55 -36.58
N ASP A 23 65.51 40.57 -37.18
CA ASP A 23 64.38 41.31 -36.60
C ASP A 23 63.03 40.61 -36.84
N ARG A 24 63.02 39.48 -37.57
CA ARG A 24 61.82 38.68 -37.88
C ARG A 24 61.95 37.22 -37.43
N PRO A 25 62.10 36.95 -36.12
CA PRO A 25 62.19 35.60 -35.61
C PRO A 25 60.84 34.85 -35.76
N ILE A 26 60.92 33.58 -36.11
CA ILE A 26 59.82 32.62 -36.10
C ILE A 26 60.24 31.36 -35.35
N VAL A 27 59.32 30.80 -34.57
CA VAL A 27 59.54 29.49 -33.92
C VAL A 27 59.24 28.41 -34.95
N VAL A 28 60.25 27.58 -35.27
CA VAL A 28 60.14 26.51 -36.27
C VAL A 28 60.06 25.11 -35.66
N ALA A 29 60.52 24.94 -34.43
CA ALA A 29 60.38 23.69 -33.68
C ALA A 29 60.46 23.89 -32.16
N PHE A 30 59.92 22.93 -31.41
CA PHE A 30 60.14 22.78 -29.97
C PHE A 30 61.11 21.62 -29.75
N VAL A 31 62.11 21.81 -28.91
CA VAL A 31 63.14 20.80 -28.65
C VAL A 31 62.98 20.21 -27.25
N PRO A 32 63.19 18.89 -27.08
CA PRO A 32 63.33 18.31 -25.75
C PRO A 32 64.56 18.87 -25.04
N ASP A 33 64.43 19.13 -23.74
CA ASP A 33 65.52 19.57 -22.88
C ASP A 33 65.43 18.90 -21.50
N ARG A 34 66.21 19.37 -20.51
CA ARG A 34 66.20 18.81 -19.14
C ARG A 34 64.83 18.93 -18.47
N ASP A 35 64.12 20.01 -18.73
CA ASP A 35 62.87 20.37 -18.08
C ASP A 35 61.65 19.98 -18.96
N ASN A 36 61.87 19.66 -20.24
CA ASN A 36 60.90 19.16 -21.22
C ASN A 36 61.42 17.87 -21.90
N THR A 37 61.43 16.77 -21.17
CA THR A 37 61.92 15.46 -21.67
C THR A 37 61.00 14.88 -22.77
N PRO A 38 61.50 13.93 -23.60
CA PRO A 38 60.69 13.22 -24.58
C PRO A 38 59.41 12.64 -23.97
N ALA A 39 58.35 12.56 -24.77
CA ALA A 39 57.03 12.13 -24.30
C ALA A 39 57.04 10.76 -23.62
N TRP A 40 57.80 9.81 -24.18
CA TRP A 40 58.08 8.50 -23.61
C TRP A 40 59.58 8.30 -23.36
N LYS A 41 59.92 7.47 -22.38
CA LYS A 41 61.31 7.17 -22.03
C LYS A 41 62.03 6.43 -23.16
N LEU A 42 63.11 7.02 -23.67
CA LEU A 42 63.97 6.44 -24.70
C LEU A 42 65.25 5.85 -24.07
N PRO A 43 65.84 4.78 -24.66
CA PRO A 43 65.42 4.08 -25.89
C PRO A 43 64.34 3.01 -25.67
N GLU A 44 63.89 2.78 -24.43
CA GLU A 44 62.93 1.72 -24.07
C GLU A 44 61.63 1.75 -24.90
N ASN A 45 61.19 2.93 -25.33
CA ASN A 45 60.00 3.15 -26.14
C ASN A 45 60.30 3.54 -27.60
N GLN A 46 61.43 3.09 -28.18
CA GLN A 46 61.82 3.44 -29.56
C GLN A 46 60.81 3.02 -30.64
N ALA A 47 59.95 2.04 -30.35
CA ALA A 47 58.89 1.59 -31.25
C ALA A 47 57.62 2.46 -31.18
N LEU A 48 57.51 3.37 -30.20
CA LEU A 48 56.38 4.28 -30.08
C LEU A 48 56.60 5.57 -30.86
N SER A 49 55.63 5.92 -31.70
CA SER A 49 55.53 7.22 -32.37
C SER A 49 54.16 7.85 -32.10
N GLY A 50 54.06 9.18 -32.08
CA GLY A 50 52.77 9.83 -31.87
C GLY A 50 52.80 11.23 -31.24
N LEU A 51 51.64 11.65 -30.77
CA LEU A 51 51.39 12.97 -30.17
C LEU A 51 51.00 12.79 -28.71
N VAL A 52 51.66 13.51 -27.80
CA VAL A 52 51.30 13.56 -26.38
C VAL A 52 51.14 15.01 -25.94
N THR A 53 49.99 15.33 -25.36
CA THR A 53 49.69 16.64 -24.78
C THR A 53 49.49 16.49 -23.28
N ARG A 54 49.90 17.47 -22.47
CA ARG A 54 49.63 17.48 -21.02
C ARG A 54 48.55 18.51 -20.68
N SER A 55 47.84 18.36 -19.57
CA SER A 55 46.91 19.39 -19.07
C SER A 55 47.61 20.76 -18.88
N LEU A 56 46.84 21.85 -18.91
CA LEU A 56 47.33 23.21 -18.65
C LEU A 56 47.56 23.41 -17.14
N GLY A 57 48.48 24.31 -16.76
CA GLY A 57 48.73 24.66 -15.36
C GLY A 57 49.62 23.70 -14.56
N HIS A 58 50.63 23.09 -15.20
CA HIS A 58 51.54 22.10 -14.61
C HIS A 58 50.90 20.76 -14.18
N GLY A 59 49.70 20.45 -14.66
CA GLY A 59 49.07 19.16 -14.34
C GLY A 59 49.75 17.97 -15.02
N THR A 60 49.64 16.80 -14.38
CA THR A 60 50.33 15.56 -14.76
C THR A 60 49.56 14.68 -15.74
N THR A 61 48.31 15.03 -16.06
CA THR A 61 47.44 14.24 -16.95
C THR A 61 47.71 14.56 -18.42
N THR A 62 47.48 13.56 -19.27
CA THR A 62 47.84 13.56 -20.68
C THR A 62 46.69 13.15 -21.59
N ASN A 63 46.77 13.58 -22.85
CA ASN A 63 46.06 12.93 -23.96
C ASN A 63 47.10 12.49 -24.97
N HIS A 64 46.95 11.30 -25.53
CA HIS A 64 47.87 10.80 -26.54
C HIS A 64 47.19 10.12 -27.72
N LEU A 65 47.81 10.29 -28.88
CA LEU A 65 47.68 9.41 -30.03
C LEU A 65 49.02 8.68 -30.15
N ALA A 66 49.05 7.37 -29.95
CA ALA A 66 50.26 6.55 -29.99
C ALA A 66 50.12 5.44 -31.04
N LEU A 67 51.20 5.22 -31.80
CA LEU A 67 51.41 4.13 -32.74
C LEU A 67 52.60 3.32 -32.23
N ASP A 68 52.42 2.01 -32.02
CA ASP A 68 53.50 1.08 -31.70
C ASP A 68 53.83 0.28 -32.97
N ASP A 69 55.03 0.46 -33.51
CA ASP A 69 55.51 -0.21 -34.73
C ASP A 69 56.31 -1.48 -34.42
N THR A 70 56.17 -2.05 -33.21
CA THR A 70 56.77 -3.34 -32.88
C THR A 70 56.33 -4.40 -33.88
N GLU A 71 57.30 -5.11 -34.45
CA GLU A 71 57.07 -6.13 -35.47
C GLU A 71 56.05 -7.18 -35.00
N ASN A 72 55.03 -7.43 -35.84
CA ASN A 72 53.90 -8.33 -35.58
C ASN A 72 53.06 -7.99 -34.33
N ARG A 73 53.21 -6.77 -33.80
CA ARG A 73 52.49 -6.28 -32.61
C ARG A 73 52.08 -4.82 -32.80
N GLN A 74 51.65 -4.47 -34.00
CA GLN A 74 51.26 -3.11 -34.34
C GLN A 74 50.06 -2.68 -33.49
N GLN A 75 50.15 -1.48 -32.92
CA GLN A 75 49.08 -0.89 -32.12
C GLN A 75 48.81 0.54 -32.59
N ALA A 76 47.54 0.94 -32.61
CA ALA A 76 47.15 2.34 -32.64
C ALA A 76 46.26 2.65 -31.43
N GLN A 77 46.52 3.73 -30.71
CA GLN A 77 45.76 4.11 -29.52
C GLN A 77 45.50 5.61 -29.46
N LEU A 78 44.24 5.99 -29.29
CA LEU A 78 43.81 7.33 -28.87
C LEU A 78 43.33 7.25 -27.42
N ALA A 79 43.96 8.01 -26.52
CA ALA A 79 43.64 7.95 -25.10
C ALA A 79 43.65 9.32 -24.42
N SER A 80 42.86 9.41 -23.36
CA SER A 80 42.82 10.51 -22.40
C SER A 80 42.99 9.96 -20.99
N ASP A 81 43.86 10.57 -20.20
CA ASP A 81 43.96 10.27 -18.77
C ASP A 81 42.67 10.60 -18.01
N HIS A 82 41.80 11.42 -18.59
CA HIS A 82 40.48 11.67 -18.03
C HIS A 82 39.63 10.40 -18.08
N ALA A 83 39.40 9.82 -16.90
CA ALA A 83 38.69 8.54 -16.73
C ALA A 83 39.29 7.40 -17.56
N LYS A 84 40.60 7.49 -17.88
CA LYS A 84 41.33 6.51 -18.69
C LYS A 84 40.59 6.09 -19.97
N SER A 85 39.93 7.08 -20.59
CA SER A 85 39.08 6.87 -21.76
C SER A 85 39.94 6.65 -23.00
N SER A 86 39.76 5.53 -23.70
CA SER A 86 40.62 5.19 -24.84
C SER A 86 39.94 4.32 -25.90
N LEU A 87 40.40 4.49 -27.15
CA LEU A 87 40.23 3.55 -28.26
C LEU A 87 41.59 2.94 -28.59
N SER A 88 41.72 1.62 -28.51
CA SER A 88 42.94 0.87 -28.85
C SER A 88 42.65 -0.15 -29.94
N LEU A 89 43.53 -0.27 -30.93
CA LEU A 89 43.42 -1.16 -32.10
C LEU A 89 44.72 -1.96 -32.28
N GLY A 90 44.62 -3.22 -32.70
CA GLY A 90 45.76 -4.10 -32.98
C GLY A 90 46.20 -4.92 -31.77
N TYR A 91 47.50 -5.01 -31.52
CA TYR A 91 48.07 -5.68 -30.35
C TYR A 91 48.06 -4.73 -29.15
N ILE A 92 47.04 -4.84 -28.29
CA ILE A 92 46.73 -3.88 -27.25
C ILE A 92 47.66 -4.07 -26.06
N THR A 93 48.54 -3.09 -25.85
CA THR A 93 49.36 -2.90 -24.65
C THR A 93 48.93 -1.64 -23.92
N ARG A 94 49.23 -1.57 -22.63
CA ARG A 94 49.04 -0.35 -21.85
C ARG A 94 50.13 0.66 -22.19
N VAL A 95 49.76 1.88 -22.59
CA VAL A 95 50.69 3.01 -22.83
C VAL A 95 50.33 4.13 -21.86
N GLU A 96 51.21 4.41 -20.91
CA GLU A 96 50.90 5.29 -19.77
C GLU A 96 52.00 6.32 -19.51
N GLY A 97 51.59 7.59 -19.48
CA GLY A 97 52.44 8.72 -19.15
C GLY A 97 53.79 8.69 -19.86
N ASN A 98 54.86 8.94 -19.10
CA ASN A 98 56.24 8.89 -19.62
C ASN A 98 56.82 7.47 -19.69
N ALA A 99 56.31 6.53 -18.89
CA ALA A 99 56.78 5.15 -18.91
C ALA A 99 56.57 4.49 -20.28
N GLY A 100 55.51 4.89 -20.99
CA GLY A 100 55.19 4.38 -22.32
C GLY A 100 54.62 2.98 -22.25
N ARG A 101 55.05 2.10 -23.15
CA ARG A 101 54.57 0.74 -23.32
C ARG A 101 54.81 -0.10 -22.06
N GLN A 102 53.78 -0.84 -21.65
CA GLN A 102 53.79 -1.75 -20.52
C GLN A 102 53.28 -3.15 -20.92
N ASP A 103 52.52 -3.79 -20.04
CA ASP A 103 51.95 -5.12 -20.22
C ASP A 103 50.95 -5.21 -21.39
N ALA A 104 50.89 -6.40 -21.99
CA ALA A 104 49.91 -6.74 -23.00
C ALA A 104 48.55 -7.03 -22.38
N ARG A 105 47.47 -6.56 -23.01
CA ARG A 105 46.08 -6.63 -22.55
C ARG A 105 45.15 -7.39 -23.48
N GLY A 106 45.53 -7.59 -24.75
CA GLY A 106 44.75 -8.38 -25.71
C GLY A 106 45.06 -8.04 -27.16
N GLU A 107 44.27 -8.60 -28.08
CA GLU A 107 44.34 -8.32 -29.52
C GLU A 107 42.96 -7.98 -30.08
N GLY A 108 42.89 -7.10 -31.06
CA GLY A 108 41.65 -6.68 -31.72
C GLY A 108 41.36 -5.20 -31.53
N PHE A 109 40.24 -4.86 -30.89
CA PHE A 109 39.91 -3.49 -30.53
C PHE A 109 39.36 -3.40 -29.10
N GLU A 110 39.62 -2.28 -28.43
CA GLU A 110 39.05 -1.96 -27.12
C GLU A 110 38.59 -0.50 -27.12
N LEU A 111 37.32 -0.29 -26.77
CA LEU A 111 36.79 1.02 -26.38
C LEU A 111 36.49 0.97 -24.88
N ARG A 112 37.15 1.82 -24.08
CA ARG A 112 36.98 1.83 -22.61
C ARG A 112 36.86 3.23 -22.04
N SER A 113 36.23 3.33 -20.86
CA SER A 113 36.23 4.52 -20.00
C SER A 113 35.81 4.12 -18.57
N ASP A 114 36.33 4.81 -17.56
CA ASP A 114 35.86 4.74 -16.16
C ASP A 114 34.60 5.60 -15.93
N LYS A 115 34.09 6.24 -16.99
CA LYS A 115 32.88 7.09 -17.00
C LYS A 115 31.85 6.55 -18.01
N PRO A 116 30.59 7.04 -17.95
CA PRO A 116 29.53 6.57 -18.85
C PRO A 116 29.89 6.69 -20.33
N GLY A 117 29.59 5.64 -21.12
CA GLY A 117 29.76 5.60 -22.56
C GLY A 117 28.43 5.49 -23.31
N ALA A 118 28.41 5.91 -24.57
CA ALA A 118 27.23 5.77 -25.44
C ALA A 118 27.66 5.47 -26.89
N LEU A 119 26.99 4.51 -27.53
CA LEU A 119 27.02 4.29 -28.97
C LEU A 119 25.65 4.71 -29.51
N ARG A 120 25.61 5.67 -30.43
CA ARG A 120 24.36 6.19 -31.02
C ARG A 120 24.47 6.21 -32.54
N SER A 121 23.50 5.61 -33.21
CA SER A 121 23.44 5.50 -34.66
C SER A 121 21.98 5.34 -35.11
N PRO A 122 21.58 5.79 -36.32
CA PRO A 122 20.29 5.48 -36.93
C PRO A 122 20.14 4.01 -37.36
N GLY A 123 21.10 3.15 -37.01
CA GLY A 123 21.10 1.70 -37.17
C GLY A 123 22.40 1.15 -36.59
N LEU A 124 22.34 0.12 -35.73
CA LEU A 124 23.53 -0.42 -35.06
C LEU A 124 23.60 -1.94 -35.19
N LEU A 125 24.62 -2.45 -35.87
CA LEU A 125 24.94 -3.87 -35.96
C LEU A 125 26.11 -4.20 -35.02
N LEU A 126 25.87 -5.07 -34.03
CA LEU A 126 26.91 -5.67 -33.20
C LEU A 126 26.98 -7.16 -33.54
N THR A 127 28.09 -7.60 -34.16
CA THR A 127 28.18 -8.94 -34.74
C THR A 127 29.52 -9.61 -34.52
N THR A 128 29.51 -10.94 -34.39
CA THR A 128 30.71 -11.79 -34.46
C THR A 128 30.90 -12.46 -35.82
N GLU A 129 30.01 -12.19 -36.78
CA GLU A 129 30.14 -12.66 -38.17
C GLU A 129 31.37 -12.02 -38.82
N ALA A 130 32.30 -12.85 -39.27
CA ALA A 130 33.60 -12.38 -39.73
C ALA A 130 33.50 -11.73 -41.12
N ARG A 131 34.28 -10.65 -41.29
CA ARG A 131 34.61 -10.04 -42.60
C ARG A 131 36.15 -9.96 -42.72
N PRO A 132 36.84 -11.07 -43.06
CA PRO A 132 38.29 -11.09 -43.13
C PRO A 132 38.83 -10.01 -44.08
N ALA A 133 39.87 -9.29 -43.63
CA ALA A 133 40.44 -8.15 -44.35
C ALA A 133 39.43 -7.06 -44.70
N ALA A 134 38.37 -6.89 -43.89
CA ALA A 134 37.27 -5.96 -44.13
C ALA A 134 36.61 -6.12 -45.52
N ARG A 135 36.63 -7.34 -46.07
CA ARG A 135 35.95 -7.67 -47.32
C ARG A 135 34.45 -7.80 -47.07
N GLY A 136 33.67 -6.93 -47.70
CA GLY A 136 32.21 -6.83 -47.52
C GLY A 136 31.80 -5.43 -47.09
N ARG A 137 30.48 -5.19 -47.01
CA ARG A 137 29.96 -3.90 -46.54
C ARG A 137 29.91 -3.86 -45.00
N VAL A 138 30.04 -2.67 -44.42
CA VAL A 138 30.05 -2.47 -42.94
C VAL A 138 28.78 -3.02 -42.28
N THR A 139 27.63 -2.88 -42.94
CA THR A 139 26.30 -3.31 -42.47
C THR A 139 25.84 -4.63 -43.09
N GLU A 140 26.70 -5.33 -43.84
CA GLU A 140 26.34 -6.58 -44.52
C GLU A 140 25.96 -7.68 -43.53
N MET A 141 24.71 -8.14 -43.57
CA MET A 141 24.14 -9.02 -42.54
C MET A 141 23.30 -10.18 -43.10
N GLY A 142 23.71 -10.77 -44.23
CA GLY A 142 22.97 -11.84 -44.90
C GLY A 142 22.66 -13.04 -44.00
N GLU A 143 23.63 -13.45 -43.17
CA GLU A 143 23.51 -14.54 -42.21
C GLU A 143 22.45 -14.23 -41.13
N THR A 144 22.49 -13.01 -40.60
CA THR A 144 21.50 -12.50 -39.63
C THR A 144 20.11 -12.46 -40.23
N SER A 145 19.99 -11.91 -41.45
CA SER A 145 18.73 -11.83 -42.18
C SER A 145 18.11 -13.20 -42.43
N ALA A 146 18.93 -14.21 -42.77
CA ALA A 146 18.47 -15.58 -42.96
C ALA A 146 17.96 -16.20 -41.64
N ARG A 147 18.69 -16.02 -40.53
CA ARG A 147 18.28 -16.51 -39.21
C ARG A 147 16.97 -15.86 -38.73
N LEU A 148 16.80 -14.56 -38.94
CA LEU A 148 15.57 -13.84 -38.60
C LEU A 148 14.38 -14.27 -39.48
N THR A 149 14.60 -14.59 -40.76
CA THR A 149 13.56 -15.24 -41.60
C THR A 149 13.14 -16.56 -41.02
N GLY A 150 14.09 -17.45 -40.71
CA GLY A 150 13.79 -18.76 -40.15
C GLY A 150 13.06 -18.67 -38.81
N ALA A 151 13.40 -17.70 -37.96
CA ALA A 151 12.70 -17.45 -36.70
C ALA A 151 11.23 -17.04 -36.92
N ARG A 152 10.97 -16.14 -37.87
CA ARG A 152 9.60 -15.80 -38.27
C ARG A 152 8.85 -17.02 -38.79
N ASP A 153 9.46 -17.82 -39.65
CA ASP A 153 8.83 -19.02 -40.24
C ASP A 153 8.43 -20.04 -39.18
N VAL A 154 9.24 -20.19 -38.12
CA VAL A 154 8.91 -21.04 -36.95
C VAL A 154 7.69 -20.48 -36.21
N HIS A 155 7.64 -19.16 -35.95
CA HIS A 155 6.46 -18.55 -35.32
C HIS A 155 5.20 -18.72 -36.16
N GLU A 156 5.29 -18.45 -37.46
CA GLU A 156 4.16 -18.55 -38.38
C GLU A 156 3.65 -19.99 -38.46
N GLY A 157 4.54 -20.97 -38.59
CA GLY A 157 4.18 -22.38 -38.65
C GLY A 157 3.51 -22.90 -37.39
N ILE A 158 3.99 -22.50 -36.20
CA ILE A 158 3.37 -22.89 -34.92
C ILE A 158 2.03 -22.18 -34.72
N ALA A 159 1.93 -20.89 -35.08
CA ALA A 159 0.67 -20.15 -35.00
C ALA A 159 -0.41 -20.77 -35.89
N GLN A 160 -0.06 -21.14 -37.13
CA GLN A 160 -0.99 -21.84 -38.03
C GLN A 160 -1.46 -23.19 -37.48
N GLN A 161 -0.58 -23.94 -36.79
CA GLN A 161 -0.97 -25.19 -36.13
C GLN A 161 -1.90 -24.94 -34.94
N ALA A 162 -1.57 -23.97 -34.08
CA ALA A 162 -2.40 -23.59 -32.94
C ALA A 162 -3.78 -23.10 -33.37
N GLN A 163 -3.88 -22.40 -34.50
CA GLN A 163 -5.16 -21.98 -35.09
C GLN A 163 -5.99 -23.16 -35.63
N ARG A 164 -5.35 -24.15 -36.26
CA ARG A 164 -6.05 -25.35 -36.74
C ARG A 164 -6.58 -26.22 -35.61
N ASP A 165 -5.93 -26.16 -34.46
CA ASP A 165 -6.28 -26.92 -33.26
C ASP A 165 -7.13 -26.10 -32.27
N ASP A 166 -7.74 -24.99 -32.73
CA ASP A 166 -8.61 -24.07 -31.97
C ASP A 166 -7.98 -23.51 -30.66
N ALA A 167 -6.65 -23.61 -30.52
CA ALA A 167 -5.93 -23.04 -29.38
C ALA A 167 -5.72 -21.52 -29.53
N GLN A 168 -5.93 -20.98 -30.73
CA GLN A 168 -5.85 -19.56 -31.06
C GLN A 168 -6.87 -19.20 -32.14
N ASP A 169 -7.48 -18.01 -32.05
CA ASP A 169 -8.41 -17.52 -33.05
C ASP A 169 -7.74 -17.34 -34.44
N ALA A 170 -8.46 -17.69 -35.50
CA ALA A 170 -7.99 -17.57 -36.89
C ALA A 170 -7.67 -16.12 -37.33
N MET A 171 -8.23 -15.11 -36.64
CA MET A 171 -7.92 -13.68 -36.79
C MET A 171 -7.21 -13.07 -35.57
N GLY A 172 -6.59 -13.90 -34.70
CA GLY A 172 -6.09 -13.47 -33.40
C GLY A 172 -4.69 -12.81 -33.37
N ASP A 173 -4.38 -12.23 -32.22
CA ASP A 173 -3.17 -11.44 -31.86
C ASP A 173 -1.81 -12.01 -32.33
N GLN A 174 -1.66 -13.33 -32.50
CA GLN A 174 -0.40 -13.95 -32.91
C GLN A 174 -0.05 -13.67 -34.39
N ALA A 175 -1.05 -13.40 -35.24
CA ALA A 175 -0.83 -12.96 -36.61
C ALA A 175 -0.21 -11.55 -36.65
N GLU A 176 -0.60 -10.67 -35.72
CA GLU A 176 -0.04 -9.32 -35.61
C GLU A 176 1.45 -9.36 -35.26
N VAL A 177 1.85 -10.24 -34.32
CA VAL A 177 3.26 -10.45 -33.96
C VAL A 177 4.07 -10.92 -35.17
N THR A 178 3.55 -11.88 -35.94
CA THR A 178 4.26 -12.44 -37.11
C THR A 178 4.42 -11.39 -38.21
N GLU A 179 3.40 -10.56 -38.47
CA GLU A 179 3.49 -9.45 -39.42
C GLU A 179 4.43 -8.34 -38.91
N ALA A 180 4.46 -8.07 -37.60
CA ALA A 180 5.44 -7.16 -37.00
C ALA A 180 6.88 -7.66 -37.20
N MET A 181 7.15 -8.96 -36.98
CA MET A 181 8.45 -9.57 -37.24
C MET A 181 8.84 -9.49 -38.72
N LYS A 182 7.89 -9.73 -39.63
CA LYS A 182 8.12 -9.65 -41.08
C LYS A 182 8.48 -8.25 -41.54
N ARG A 183 7.77 -7.23 -41.03
CA ARG A 183 8.08 -5.82 -41.27
C ARG A 183 9.46 -5.44 -40.72
N ALA A 184 9.76 -5.80 -39.47
CA ALA A 184 11.07 -5.52 -38.86
C ALA A 184 12.22 -6.16 -39.68
N ASN A 185 12.05 -7.41 -40.13
CA ASN A 185 13.02 -8.08 -41.00
C ASN A 185 13.19 -7.38 -42.36
N ALA A 186 12.11 -6.81 -42.92
CA ALA A 186 12.17 -6.07 -44.17
C ALA A 186 12.88 -4.73 -43.99
N GLU A 187 12.56 -3.98 -42.93
CA GLU A 187 13.22 -2.71 -42.58
C GLU A 187 14.71 -2.90 -42.29
N LEU A 188 15.10 -4.01 -41.65
CA LEU A 188 16.51 -4.35 -41.42
C LEU A 188 17.30 -4.57 -42.71
N ARG A 189 16.71 -5.26 -43.70
CA ARG A 189 17.34 -5.48 -45.01
C ARG A 189 17.35 -4.22 -45.87
N GLY A 190 16.28 -3.46 -45.76
CA GLY A 190 15.90 -2.37 -46.64
C GLY A 190 15.74 -2.73 -48.10
N LYS A 191 15.38 -1.73 -48.90
CA LYS A 191 15.10 -1.84 -50.34
C LYS A 191 16.28 -1.30 -51.12
N GLY A 192 17.11 -2.21 -51.63
CA GLY A 192 18.16 -1.84 -52.58
C GLY A 192 17.61 -1.64 -54.00
N SER A 193 18.11 -0.64 -54.70
CA SER A 193 17.97 -0.44 -56.15
C SER A 193 18.92 -1.31 -57.00
N GLY A 194 19.92 -1.93 -56.35
CA GLY A 194 20.90 -2.82 -57.00
C GLY A 194 22.20 -2.13 -57.45
N SER A 195 22.40 -0.87 -57.07
CA SER A 195 23.66 -0.14 -57.31
C SER A 195 24.80 -0.65 -56.41
N ALA A 196 26.04 -0.59 -56.91
CA ALA A 196 27.23 -1.01 -56.17
C ALA A 196 27.56 -0.11 -54.96
N ASP A 197 27.16 1.17 -55.02
CA ASP A 197 27.43 2.18 -53.97
C ASP A 197 26.24 2.37 -53.00
N GLU A 198 25.29 1.43 -52.97
CA GLU A 198 24.12 1.49 -52.11
C GLU A 198 24.25 0.55 -50.88
N PHE A 199 23.81 1.06 -49.74
CA PHE A 199 23.83 0.39 -48.43
C PHE A 199 22.40 0.36 -47.89
N PRO A 200 21.56 -0.59 -48.36
CA PRO A 200 20.13 -0.56 -48.10
C PRO A 200 19.76 -0.92 -46.66
N GLU A 201 20.67 -1.52 -45.88
CA GLU A 201 20.33 -2.01 -44.54
C GLU A 201 19.94 -0.86 -43.57
N PHE A 202 19.06 -1.18 -42.61
CA PHE A 202 18.52 -0.23 -41.62
C PHE A 202 17.66 0.91 -42.20
N GLU A 203 16.55 0.59 -42.90
CA GLU A 203 15.50 1.58 -43.24
C GLU A 203 14.84 2.21 -42.00
N ALA A 204 14.92 1.54 -40.85
CA ALA A 204 14.48 2.00 -39.54
C ALA A 204 15.58 1.78 -38.48
N PRO A 205 15.57 2.55 -37.37
CA PRO A 205 16.66 2.58 -36.40
C PRO A 205 16.68 1.37 -35.46
N HIS A 206 17.07 0.22 -36.01
CA HIS A 206 17.19 -1.03 -35.28
C HIS A 206 18.56 -1.17 -34.59
N LEU A 207 18.58 -1.78 -33.41
CA LEU A 207 19.76 -2.39 -32.82
C LEU A 207 19.72 -3.89 -33.10
N THR A 208 20.71 -4.40 -33.83
CA THR A 208 20.81 -5.82 -34.20
C THR A 208 22.02 -6.45 -33.53
N LEU A 209 21.76 -7.43 -32.66
CA LEU A 209 22.78 -8.29 -32.07
C LEU A 209 22.81 -9.61 -32.84
N SER A 210 23.97 -9.97 -33.39
CA SER A 210 24.12 -11.20 -34.17
C SER A 210 25.39 -11.95 -33.78
N SER A 211 25.37 -13.26 -33.84
CA SER A 211 26.53 -14.08 -33.53
C SER A 211 26.54 -15.36 -34.33
N ALA A 212 27.72 -15.75 -34.81
CA ALA A 212 27.91 -17.01 -35.53
C ALA A 212 27.73 -18.24 -34.62
N ALA A 213 27.94 -18.09 -33.31
CA ALA A 213 27.93 -19.19 -32.34
C ALA A 213 26.84 -19.06 -31.26
N GLY A 214 26.70 -17.88 -30.66
CA GLY A 214 25.75 -17.66 -29.56
C GLY A 214 25.84 -16.27 -28.96
N ILE A 215 24.80 -15.90 -28.20
CA ILE A 215 24.70 -14.62 -27.48
C ILE A 215 24.46 -14.95 -26.01
N GLN A 216 25.25 -14.37 -25.12
CA GLN A 216 25.10 -14.48 -23.66
C GLN A 216 24.74 -13.11 -23.08
N SER A 217 23.77 -13.08 -22.18
CA SER A 217 23.40 -11.89 -21.40
C SER A 217 23.33 -12.26 -19.94
N THR A 218 24.03 -11.51 -19.08
CA THR A 218 24.14 -11.78 -17.64
C THR A 218 24.17 -10.46 -16.87
N ALA A 219 23.51 -10.40 -15.73
CA ALA A 219 23.54 -9.27 -14.80
C ALA A 219 23.66 -9.76 -13.36
N ALA A 220 24.40 -9.03 -12.52
CA ALA A 220 24.56 -9.39 -11.10
C ALA A 220 23.26 -9.17 -10.29
N GLU A 221 22.44 -8.20 -10.69
CA GLU A 221 21.17 -7.90 -10.04
C GLU A 221 19.99 -8.38 -10.89
N SER A 222 19.60 -7.62 -11.91
CA SER A 222 18.41 -7.91 -12.70
C SER A 222 18.61 -7.70 -14.21
N THR A 223 17.85 -8.44 -15.00
CA THR A 223 17.70 -8.24 -16.44
C THR A 223 16.25 -7.81 -16.71
N HIS A 224 16.08 -6.67 -17.39
CA HIS A 224 14.76 -6.14 -17.75
C HIS A 224 14.64 -6.03 -19.27
N ILE A 225 13.60 -6.66 -19.83
CA ILE A 225 13.27 -6.59 -21.26
C ILE A 225 11.86 -6.00 -21.33
N ALA A 226 11.74 -4.85 -21.98
CA ALA A 226 10.47 -4.15 -22.15
C ALA A 226 10.28 -3.79 -23.63
N SER A 227 9.05 -3.89 -24.10
CA SER A 227 8.63 -3.52 -25.45
C SER A 227 7.26 -2.88 -25.36
N ASP A 228 7.06 -1.75 -26.03
CA ASP A 228 5.76 -1.06 -26.07
C ASP A 228 4.71 -1.82 -26.90
N LYS A 229 5.18 -2.73 -27.77
CA LYS A 229 4.37 -3.62 -28.60
C LYS A 229 4.67 -5.06 -28.23
N ASP A 230 5.36 -5.78 -29.11
CA ASP A 230 5.50 -7.23 -29.02
C ASP A 230 6.88 -7.66 -28.50
N THR A 231 6.92 -8.73 -27.72
CA THR A 231 8.15 -9.47 -27.40
C THR A 231 8.02 -10.90 -27.92
N ALA A 232 8.80 -11.24 -28.94
CA ALA A 232 8.84 -12.58 -29.52
C ALA A 232 10.13 -13.32 -29.11
N LEU A 233 9.99 -14.57 -28.65
CA LEU A 233 11.09 -15.45 -28.30
C LEU A 233 11.02 -16.72 -29.16
N THR A 234 12.01 -16.90 -30.04
CA THR A 234 12.07 -18.05 -30.94
C THR A 234 13.32 -18.89 -30.68
N ALA A 235 13.14 -20.21 -30.63
CA ALA A 235 14.24 -21.16 -30.65
C ALA A 235 13.96 -22.25 -31.69
N GLY A 236 14.95 -22.59 -32.51
CA GLY A 236 14.82 -23.72 -33.45
C GLY A 236 14.77 -25.09 -32.75
N ARG A 237 14.98 -25.14 -31.43
CA ARG A 237 14.95 -26.37 -30.62
C ARG A 237 14.12 -26.20 -29.34
N HIS A 238 14.71 -25.68 -28.27
CA HIS A 238 14.07 -25.58 -26.96
C HIS A 238 14.19 -24.16 -26.41
N VAL A 239 13.12 -23.67 -25.79
CA VAL A 239 13.16 -22.54 -24.85
C VAL A 239 13.15 -23.13 -23.45
N SER A 240 14.16 -22.83 -22.64
CA SER A 240 14.29 -23.30 -21.26
C SER A 240 14.26 -22.12 -20.30
N ILE A 241 13.30 -22.10 -19.38
CA ILE A 241 13.15 -21.06 -18.36
C ILE A 241 13.26 -21.73 -16.99
N ALA A 242 14.20 -21.27 -16.18
CA ALA A 242 14.39 -21.72 -14.81
C ALA A 242 14.49 -20.51 -13.87
N THR A 243 13.77 -20.56 -12.75
CA THR A 243 13.77 -19.49 -11.75
C THR A 243 14.17 -20.05 -10.38
N GLY A 244 14.95 -19.29 -9.61
CA GLY A 244 15.38 -19.72 -8.26
C GLY A 244 14.31 -19.58 -7.17
N LYS A 245 13.18 -18.92 -7.48
CA LYS A 245 12.06 -18.71 -6.55
C LYS A 245 10.73 -19.00 -7.25
N SER A 246 10.09 -17.97 -7.79
CA SER A 246 8.76 -18.06 -8.40
C SER A 246 8.81 -17.70 -9.87
N PHE A 247 7.95 -18.32 -10.67
CA PHE A 247 7.63 -17.90 -12.03
C PHE A 247 6.26 -17.23 -12.02
N PHE A 248 6.20 -15.96 -12.43
CA PHE A 248 4.97 -15.18 -12.51
C PHE A 248 4.64 -14.88 -13.96
N ALA A 249 3.40 -15.13 -14.37
CA ALA A 249 2.86 -14.79 -15.67
C ALA A 249 1.49 -14.10 -15.47
N SER A 250 1.41 -12.84 -15.89
CA SER A 250 0.19 -12.04 -15.80
C SER A 250 -0.10 -11.44 -17.16
N ALA A 251 -1.30 -11.69 -17.70
CA ALA A 251 -1.76 -11.11 -18.96
C ALA A 251 -3.09 -10.39 -18.72
N ARG A 252 -3.31 -9.28 -19.42
CA ARG A 252 -4.55 -8.49 -19.31
C ARG A 252 -5.73 -9.17 -19.98
N GLU A 253 -5.50 -9.71 -21.17
CA GLU A 253 -6.55 -10.31 -22.00
C GLU A 253 -6.57 -11.84 -21.87
N LYS A 254 -5.49 -12.53 -22.27
CA LYS A 254 -5.46 -14.00 -22.30
C LYS A 254 -4.08 -14.61 -22.07
N ILE A 255 -4.04 -15.83 -21.55
CA ILE A 255 -2.88 -16.73 -21.56
C ILE A 255 -3.27 -17.95 -22.39
N ALA A 256 -2.62 -18.13 -23.55
CA ALA A 256 -2.81 -19.30 -24.42
C ALA A 256 -1.55 -20.15 -24.40
N VAL A 257 -1.69 -21.46 -24.12
CA VAL A 257 -0.59 -22.43 -24.09
C VAL A 257 -0.90 -23.55 -25.07
N TYR A 258 -0.09 -23.67 -26.12
CA TYR A 258 -0.22 -24.71 -27.13
C TYR A 258 1.03 -25.59 -27.17
N ALA A 259 0.84 -26.90 -27.26
CA ALA A 259 1.91 -27.85 -27.52
C ALA A 259 1.39 -28.98 -28.39
N GLN A 260 2.06 -29.22 -29.53
CA GLN A 260 1.65 -30.24 -30.50
C GLN A 260 1.66 -31.67 -29.94
N LYS A 261 2.52 -31.95 -28.96
CA LYS A 261 2.72 -33.32 -28.43
C LYS A 261 2.11 -33.55 -27.07
N ALA A 262 2.49 -32.73 -26.08
CA ALA A 262 2.07 -32.92 -24.71
C ALA A 262 2.26 -31.67 -23.86
N ILE A 263 1.41 -31.51 -22.85
CA ILE A 263 1.55 -30.54 -21.77
C ILE A 263 1.68 -31.34 -20.46
N THR A 264 2.65 -30.99 -19.60
CA THR A 264 2.88 -31.66 -18.31
C THR A 264 3.02 -30.62 -17.21
N LEU A 265 2.15 -30.70 -16.19
CA LEU A 265 2.19 -29.85 -15.00
C LEU A 265 2.31 -30.74 -13.77
N ILE A 266 3.44 -30.64 -13.07
CA ILE A 266 3.74 -31.44 -11.88
C ILE A 266 4.23 -30.52 -10.77
N THR A 267 3.70 -30.71 -9.56
CA THR A 267 4.17 -30.04 -8.34
C THR A 267 3.97 -30.95 -7.14
N PRO A 268 4.88 -30.94 -6.15
CA PRO A 268 4.62 -31.57 -4.86
C PRO A 268 3.62 -30.78 -3.99
N GLY A 269 3.35 -29.52 -4.34
CA GLY A 269 2.42 -28.64 -3.64
C GLY A 269 1.00 -28.67 -4.20
N ARG A 270 0.17 -27.72 -3.76
CA ARG A 270 -1.22 -27.59 -4.24
C ARG A 270 -1.26 -27.02 -5.66
N VAL A 271 -2.00 -27.67 -6.55
CA VAL A 271 -2.44 -27.11 -7.83
C VAL A 271 -3.81 -26.44 -7.62
N ARG A 272 -3.98 -25.21 -8.10
CA ARG A 272 -5.24 -24.47 -8.07
C ARG A 272 -5.51 -23.88 -9.45
N VAL A 273 -6.66 -24.21 -10.03
CA VAL A 273 -7.16 -23.67 -11.29
C VAL A 273 -8.58 -23.17 -11.01
N GLU A 274 -8.88 -21.93 -11.38
CA GLU A 274 -10.19 -21.29 -11.11
C GLU A 274 -10.63 -20.41 -12.27
N SER A 275 -11.91 -20.49 -12.61
CA SER A 275 -12.62 -19.48 -13.39
C SER A 275 -13.61 -18.79 -12.45
N ARG A 276 -13.57 -17.45 -12.37
CA ARG A 276 -14.31 -16.69 -11.33
C ARG A 276 -15.65 -16.13 -11.80
N THR A 277 -15.76 -15.90 -13.10
CA THR A 277 -16.90 -15.22 -13.73
C THR A 277 -17.43 -15.96 -14.95
N ALA A 278 -16.74 -17.03 -15.36
CA ALA A 278 -17.07 -17.83 -16.53
C ALA A 278 -16.94 -19.32 -16.20
N ASP A 279 -17.21 -20.16 -17.19
CA ASP A 279 -17.07 -21.60 -17.13
C ASP A 279 -15.60 -22.06 -17.11
N MET A 280 -15.43 -23.36 -16.89
CA MET A 280 -14.16 -24.07 -16.96
C MET A 280 -14.39 -25.37 -17.71
N GLU A 281 -13.67 -25.56 -18.81
CA GLU A 281 -13.76 -26.75 -19.65
C GLU A 281 -12.49 -27.61 -19.57
N MET A 282 -12.67 -28.93 -19.47
CA MET A 282 -11.59 -29.92 -19.55
C MET A 282 -12.01 -31.03 -20.50
N ILE A 283 -11.45 -31.03 -21.70
CA ILE A 283 -11.87 -31.92 -22.81
C ILE A 283 -10.72 -32.86 -23.16
N ALA A 284 -11.04 -34.14 -23.39
CA ALA A 284 -10.09 -35.15 -23.87
C ALA A 284 -10.76 -36.02 -24.94
N GLN A 285 -10.09 -36.22 -26.08
CA GLN A 285 -10.60 -37.05 -27.18
C GLN A 285 -10.68 -38.54 -26.83
N GLU A 286 -9.76 -39.03 -25.99
CA GLU A 286 -9.71 -40.42 -25.55
C GLU A 286 -10.22 -40.54 -24.11
N VAL A 287 -9.31 -40.53 -23.12
CA VAL A 287 -9.65 -40.81 -21.73
C VAL A 287 -9.35 -39.60 -20.86
N LEU A 288 -10.39 -39.04 -20.24
CA LEU A 288 -10.25 -38.10 -19.13
C LEU A 288 -10.14 -38.89 -17.81
N LYS A 289 -8.99 -38.81 -17.13
CA LYS A 289 -8.75 -39.49 -15.83
C LYS A 289 -8.70 -38.49 -14.68
N LEU A 290 -9.60 -38.64 -13.72
CA LEU A 290 -9.56 -37.94 -12.42
C LEU A 290 -9.23 -38.96 -11.33
N ILE A 291 -8.01 -38.92 -10.80
CA ILE A 291 -7.49 -39.93 -9.85
C ILE A 291 -6.98 -39.24 -8.59
N CYS A 292 -7.56 -39.58 -7.44
CA CYS A 292 -7.04 -39.22 -6.12
C CYS A 292 -6.47 -40.47 -5.44
N ARG A 293 -5.17 -40.48 -5.10
CA ARG A 293 -4.50 -41.69 -4.56
C ARG A 293 -4.65 -41.88 -3.05
N GLY A 294 -4.95 -40.84 -2.29
CA GLY A 294 -4.93 -40.87 -0.83
C GLY A 294 -6.04 -40.05 -0.17
N GLY A 295 -7.05 -39.64 -0.91
CA GLY A 295 -8.11 -38.78 -0.40
C GLY A 295 -9.36 -38.80 -1.29
N TRP A 296 -10.17 -37.75 -1.18
CA TRP A 296 -11.46 -37.66 -1.85
C TRP A 296 -11.37 -36.97 -3.21
N ILE A 297 -12.16 -37.46 -4.17
CA ILE A 297 -12.60 -36.66 -5.32
C ILE A 297 -13.91 -35.99 -4.89
N LYS A 298 -13.93 -34.66 -4.81
CA LYS A 298 -15.11 -33.89 -4.41
C LYS A 298 -15.65 -33.13 -5.63
N LEU A 299 -16.88 -33.46 -6.02
CA LEU A 299 -17.66 -32.71 -6.99
C LEU A 299 -18.81 -32.07 -6.24
N ALA A 300 -18.94 -30.75 -6.34
CA ALA A 300 -19.98 -29.99 -5.65
C ALA A 300 -20.49 -28.90 -6.59
N SER A 301 -21.80 -28.78 -6.67
CA SER A 301 -22.49 -27.78 -7.48
C SER A 301 -23.76 -27.36 -6.74
N PRO A 302 -24.07 -26.05 -6.67
CA PRO A 302 -25.30 -25.58 -6.03
C PRO A 302 -26.56 -25.94 -6.85
N GLN A 303 -26.43 -26.15 -8.16
CA GLN A 303 -27.55 -26.50 -9.04
C GLN A 303 -27.69 -28.02 -9.23
N GLY A 304 -26.57 -28.72 -9.32
CA GLY A 304 -26.55 -30.16 -9.52
C GLY A 304 -25.35 -30.66 -10.33
N ILE A 305 -25.22 -31.97 -10.39
CA ILE A 305 -24.18 -32.70 -11.11
C ILE A 305 -24.86 -33.66 -12.09
N GLU A 306 -24.44 -33.63 -13.35
CA GLU A 306 -24.86 -34.60 -14.35
C GLU A 306 -23.66 -35.41 -14.83
N LEU A 307 -23.83 -36.73 -14.89
CA LEU A 307 -22.86 -37.68 -15.40
C LEU A 307 -23.47 -38.41 -16.59
N HIS A 308 -22.99 -38.10 -17.79
CA HIS A 308 -23.48 -38.67 -19.04
C HIS A 308 -22.59 -39.81 -19.52
N GLY A 309 -23.20 -40.90 -19.99
CA GLY A 309 -22.51 -42.07 -20.54
C GLY A 309 -23.36 -42.78 -21.58
N GLY A 310 -23.03 -42.60 -22.87
CA GLY A 310 -23.86 -43.09 -23.98
C GLY A 310 -25.29 -42.52 -23.88
N ASN A 311 -26.30 -43.39 -23.98
CA ASN A 311 -27.72 -43.03 -23.79
C ASN A 311 -28.18 -43.15 -22.32
N SER A 312 -27.24 -43.05 -21.36
CA SER A 312 -27.54 -43.08 -19.94
C SER A 312 -27.05 -41.80 -19.26
N VAL A 313 -27.80 -41.33 -18.27
CA VAL A 313 -27.42 -40.19 -17.43
C VAL A 313 -27.75 -40.48 -15.98
N VAL A 314 -26.85 -40.06 -15.09
CA VAL A 314 -27.11 -39.95 -13.66
C VAL A 314 -27.10 -38.47 -13.31
N ARG A 315 -28.22 -37.96 -12.82
CA ARG A 315 -28.38 -36.58 -12.36
C ARG A 315 -28.53 -36.57 -10.85
N ILE A 316 -27.75 -35.72 -10.20
CA ILE A 316 -27.79 -35.46 -8.76
C ILE A 316 -28.16 -33.98 -8.60
N SER A 317 -29.34 -33.70 -8.06
CA SER A 317 -29.84 -32.33 -7.84
C SER A 317 -30.66 -32.25 -6.56
N ASN A 318 -31.27 -31.08 -6.31
CA ASN A 318 -32.22 -30.88 -5.22
C ASN A 318 -33.49 -31.74 -5.35
N GLU A 319 -33.74 -32.33 -6.53
CA GLU A 319 -34.84 -33.27 -6.77
C GLU A 319 -34.47 -34.74 -6.44
N GLY A 320 -33.23 -34.98 -5.99
CA GLY A 320 -32.72 -36.30 -5.64
C GLY A 320 -31.75 -36.87 -6.67
N ILE A 321 -31.66 -38.20 -6.72
CA ILE A 321 -30.85 -38.93 -7.70
C ILE A 321 -31.77 -39.52 -8.75
N THR A 322 -31.66 -39.03 -9.98
CA THR A 322 -32.43 -39.56 -11.12
C THR A 322 -31.49 -40.24 -12.11
N GLY A 323 -31.89 -41.43 -12.55
CA GLY A 323 -31.16 -42.22 -13.55
C GLY A 323 -32.05 -42.48 -14.76
N TYR A 324 -31.58 -42.12 -15.95
CA TYR A 324 -32.22 -42.50 -17.22
C TYR A 324 -31.27 -43.42 -17.97
N THR A 325 -31.78 -44.52 -18.54
CA THR A 325 -31.00 -45.39 -19.41
C THR A 325 -31.89 -46.04 -20.46
N GLY A 326 -31.42 -46.11 -21.70
CA GLY A 326 -32.07 -46.88 -22.77
C GLY A 326 -31.78 -48.39 -22.71
N GLY A 327 -30.91 -48.83 -21.78
CA GLY A 327 -30.56 -50.23 -21.56
C GLY A 327 -31.01 -50.74 -20.18
N PRO A 328 -30.63 -51.96 -19.78
CA PRO A 328 -30.95 -52.48 -18.46
C PRO A 328 -30.13 -51.78 -17.36
N PHE A 329 -30.79 -51.27 -16.32
CA PHE A 329 -30.14 -50.82 -15.09
C PHE A 329 -29.89 -52.02 -14.17
N ARG A 330 -28.65 -52.52 -14.13
CA ARG A 330 -28.26 -53.68 -13.31
C ARG A 330 -27.50 -53.24 -12.06
N ILE A 331 -27.99 -53.63 -10.90
CA ILE A 331 -27.33 -53.41 -9.61
C ILE A 331 -26.86 -54.78 -9.09
N HIS A 332 -25.55 -54.97 -8.96
CA HIS A 332 -24.96 -56.15 -8.33
C HIS A 332 -24.53 -55.76 -6.91
N ALA A 333 -25.32 -56.15 -5.91
CA ALA A 333 -25.04 -55.87 -4.50
C ALA A 333 -25.20 -57.16 -3.67
N ALA A 334 -24.35 -57.32 -2.64
CA ALA A 334 -24.45 -58.44 -1.69
C ALA A 334 -25.68 -58.32 -0.77
N ASP A 335 -26.16 -57.09 -0.59
CA ASP A 335 -27.40 -56.73 0.10
C ASP A 335 -27.98 -55.48 -0.59
N HIS A 336 -29.30 -55.38 -0.65
CA HIS A 336 -29.99 -54.23 -1.23
C HIS A 336 -31.15 -53.82 -0.31
N ALA A 337 -30.79 -53.29 0.86
CA ALA A 337 -31.74 -52.69 1.78
C ALA A 337 -32.29 -51.38 1.19
N THR A 338 -33.60 -51.34 0.96
CA THR A 338 -34.35 -50.08 0.98
C THR A 338 -34.78 -49.88 2.42
N ASP A 339 -33.93 -49.24 3.20
CA ASP A 339 -34.31 -48.83 4.55
C ASP A 339 -35.49 -47.85 4.45
N ASP A 340 -36.34 -47.79 5.49
CA ASP A 340 -37.23 -46.64 5.67
C ASP A 340 -36.42 -45.37 5.46
N PRO A 341 -36.96 -44.28 4.85
CA PRO A 341 -36.20 -43.06 4.58
C PRO A 341 -35.45 -42.62 5.83
N VAL A 342 -34.18 -43.01 5.92
CA VAL A 342 -33.24 -42.51 6.90
C VAL A 342 -32.75 -41.26 6.21
N SER A 343 -33.07 -40.10 6.79
CA SER A 343 -32.43 -38.86 6.43
C SER A 343 -30.97 -39.14 6.14
N ARG A 344 -30.56 -39.05 4.86
CA ARG A 344 -29.13 -38.92 4.54
C ARG A 344 -28.64 -37.85 5.53
N PRO A 345 -27.45 -37.94 6.12
CA PRO A 345 -26.89 -36.80 6.82
C PRO A 345 -26.47 -35.73 5.79
N ILE A 346 -27.42 -35.29 4.95
CA ILE A 346 -27.94 -33.93 4.87
C ILE A 346 -29.46 -34.10 4.69
N ASP A 347 -30.27 -33.71 5.67
CA ASP A 347 -31.73 -33.62 5.50
C ASP A 347 -32.22 -32.39 6.27
N LEU A 348 -32.77 -31.43 5.53
CA LEU A 348 -33.53 -30.29 6.04
C LEU A 348 -34.99 -30.71 5.94
N PRO A 349 -35.70 -31.02 7.04
CA PRO A 349 -37.07 -31.49 6.97
C PRO A 349 -38.01 -30.29 6.80
N ALA A 350 -38.52 -30.04 5.61
CA ALA A 350 -39.71 -29.21 5.47
C ALA A 350 -40.62 -29.87 4.41
N THR A 351 -41.58 -30.67 4.88
CA THR A 351 -42.70 -31.11 4.05
C THR A 351 -43.89 -30.17 4.27
N PRO A 352 -44.83 -30.04 3.31
CA PRO A 352 -46.03 -29.22 3.49
C PRO A 352 -46.89 -29.65 4.70
N GLU A 353 -46.81 -30.91 5.07
CA GLU A 353 -47.59 -31.56 6.13
C GLU A 353 -46.90 -31.44 7.50
N ASN A 354 -45.59 -31.13 7.52
CA ASN A 354 -44.80 -30.90 8.73
C ASN A 354 -43.67 -29.91 8.41
N PRO A 355 -43.94 -28.58 8.45
CA PRO A 355 -42.94 -27.58 8.10
C PRO A 355 -41.89 -27.51 9.22
N GLY A 356 -40.74 -28.15 9.03
CA GLY A 356 -39.64 -27.99 9.97
C GLY A 356 -39.21 -26.54 9.97
N LYS A 357 -39.08 -26.00 11.19
CA LYS A 357 -38.61 -24.64 11.41
C LYS A 357 -37.10 -24.64 11.24
N LEU A 358 -36.62 -24.12 10.11
CA LEU A 358 -35.21 -23.82 9.91
C LEU A 358 -34.84 -22.68 10.85
N ALA A 359 -33.93 -22.94 11.78
CA ALA A 359 -33.45 -22.00 12.77
C ALA A 359 -32.06 -21.46 12.38
N ALA A 360 -31.93 -20.14 12.25
CA ALA A 360 -30.63 -19.50 12.30
C ALA A 360 -30.41 -18.98 13.71
N HIS A 361 -29.33 -19.45 14.32
CA HIS A 361 -28.77 -18.84 15.51
C HIS A 361 -27.51 -18.11 15.07
N HIS A 362 -27.59 -16.78 15.00
CA HIS A 362 -26.47 -15.96 14.57
C HIS A 362 -25.83 -15.34 15.80
N VAL A 363 -24.52 -15.49 15.92
CA VAL A 363 -23.73 -14.87 16.99
C VAL A 363 -23.10 -13.62 16.42
N LEU A 364 -23.51 -12.48 16.94
CA LEU A 364 -22.88 -11.21 16.65
C LEU A 364 -21.50 -11.21 17.32
N VAL A 365 -20.46 -11.21 16.50
CA VAL A 365 -19.06 -11.18 16.92
C VAL A 365 -18.39 -9.92 16.39
N GLU A 366 -17.58 -9.29 17.24
CA GLU A 366 -16.77 -8.12 16.90
C GLU A 366 -15.77 -8.48 15.79
N ASN A 367 -15.80 -7.71 14.70
CA ASN A 367 -14.92 -7.92 13.57
C ASN A 367 -13.46 -7.64 13.95
N GLY A 368 -12.59 -8.65 13.86
CA GLY A 368 -11.17 -8.57 14.20
C GLY A 368 -10.84 -8.77 15.68
N GLY A 369 -11.83 -8.75 16.59
CA GLY A 369 -11.67 -9.00 18.03
C GLY A 369 -12.11 -10.39 18.48
N GLY A 370 -13.11 -10.99 17.80
CA GLY A 370 -13.64 -12.32 18.14
C GLY A 370 -14.52 -12.35 19.39
N PHE A 371 -14.81 -11.20 20.01
CA PHE A 371 -15.70 -11.10 21.16
C PHE A 371 -17.17 -11.10 20.72
N ALA A 372 -17.99 -11.90 21.39
CA ALA A 372 -19.44 -11.82 21.29
C ALA A 372 -19.94 -10.42 21.70
N VAL A 373 -20.91 -9.87 20.97
CA VAL A 373 -21.47 -8.53 21.20
C VAL A 373 -22.84 -8.68 21.87
N PRO A 374 -22.91 -8.69 23.21
CA PRO A 374 -24.16 -8.89 23.90
C PRO A 374 -25.06 -7.65 23.84
N ASN A 375 -26.36 -7.87 24.02
CA ASN A 375 -27.41 -6.87 24.19
C ASN A 375 -27.40 -5.73 23.15
N GLN A 376 -27.02 -6.04 21.91
CA GLN A 376 -27.09 -5.15 20.77
C GLN A 376 -28.51 -5.18 20.20
N PRO A 377 -29.24 -4.05 20.15
CA PRO A 377 -30.50 -3.97 19.42
C PRO A 377 -30.31 -4.42 17.98
N TYR A 378 -31.20 -5.29 17.50
CA TYR A 378 -31.22 -5.70 16.11
C TYR A 378 -32.64 -5.87 15.58
N ARG A 379 -32.75 -5.84 14.26
CA ARG A 379 -33.92 -6.19 13.48
C ARG A 379 -33.48 -7.15 12.37
N ILE A 380 -34.03 -8.35 12.35
CA ILE A 380 -33.90 -9.30 11.25
C ILE A 380 -35.11 -9.10 10.35
N THR A 381 -34.89 -8.86 9.07
CA THR A 381 -35.92 -8.87 8.03
C THR A 381 -35.61 -10.04 7.10
N LEU A 382 -36.44 -11.07 7.14
CA LEU A 382 -36.33 -12.23 6.26
C LEU A 382 -36.98 -11.94 4.90
N ASP A 383 -36.53 -12.62 3.84
CA ASP A 383 -37.07 -12.46 2.48
C ASP A 383 -38.57 -12.83 2.35
N ASP A 384 -39.10 -13.60 3.31
CA ASP A 384 -40.52 -13.93 3.44
C ASP A 384 -41.36 -12.81 4.10
N GLY A 385 -40.73 -11.69 4.46
CA GLY A 385 -41.36 -10.52 5.08
C GLY A 385 -41.45 -10.58 6.60
N GLN A 386 -41.00 -11.65 7.24
CA GLN A 386 -40.96 -11.74 8.70
C GLN A 386 -39.92 -10.77 9.27
N VAL A 387 -40.35 -9.96 10.24
CA VAL A 387 -39.48 -9.03 10.98
C VAL A 387 -39.34 -9.51 12.42
N ILE A 388 -38.10 -9.76 12.85
CA ILE A 388 -37.76 -10.20 14.21
C ILE A 388 -36.89 -9.13 14.85
N GLN A 389 -37.35 -8.50 15.91
CA GLN A 389 -36.63 -7.45 16.62
C GLN A 389 -36.28 -7.91 18.02
N GLY A 390 -35.07 -7.58 18.48
CA GLY A 390 -34.63 -7.97 19.81
C GLY A 390 -33.27 -7.40 20.17
N LEU A 391 -32.76 -7.86 21.30
CA LEU A 391 -31.40 -7.61 21.77
C LEU A 391 -30.61 -8.91 21.63
N THR A 392 -29.34 -8.86 21.23
CA THR A 392 -28.48 -10.07 21.30
C THR A 392 -28.31 -10.51 22.76
N ASN A 393 -28.07 -11.79 23.03
CA ASN A 393 -27.88 -12.30 24.40
C ASN A 393 -26.43 -12.15 24.90
N GLU A 394 -26.09 -12.64 26.10
CA GLU A 394 -24.74 -12.54 26.69
C GLU A 394 -23.62 -13.19 25.85
N LEU A 395 -23.98 -14.13 24.99
CA LEU A 395 -23.08 -14.79 24.05
C LEU A 395 -23.08 -14.10 22.68
N GLY A 396 -23.71 -12.94 22.53
CA GLY A 396 -23.83 -12.19 21.28
C GLY A 396 -24.91 -12.73 20.34
N GLU A 397 -25.73 -13.67 20.79
CA GLU A 397 -26.62 -14.41 19.91
C GLU A 397 -27.93 -13.67 19.67
N LEU A 398 -28.36 -13.60 18.41
CA LEU A 398 -29.66 -13.09 18.02
C LEU A 398 -30.76 -14.11 18.36
N GLN A 399 -32.00 -13.65 18.45
CA GLN A 399 -33.16 -14.52 18.59
C GLN A 399 -33.18 -15.48 17.41
N MET A 400 -33.44 -16.74 17.74
CA MET A 400 -33.54 -17.80 16.76
C MET A 400 -34.56 -17.43 15.69
N ALA A 401 -34.06 -17.14 14.49
CA ALA A 401 -34.90 -16.84 13.34
C ALA A 401 -35.37 -18.17 12.78
N THR A 402 -36.66 -18.46 12.91
CA THR A 402 -37.27 -19.68 12.38
C THR A 402 -38.03 -19.39 11.10
N SER A 403 -37.67 -20.02 9.99
CA SER A 403 -38.44 -19.96 8.74
C SER A 403 -38.80 -21.37 8.25
N ASN A 404 -39.87 -21.48 7.47
CA ASN A 404 -40.33 -22.73 6.87
C ASN A 404 -39.65 -23.00 5.51
N VAL A 405 -38.80 -22.09 5.04
CA VAL A 405 -38.02 -22.16 3.80
C VAL A 405 -36.60 -21.63 4.04
N VAL A 406 -35.64 -21.97 3.18
CA VAL A 406 -34.30 -21.34 3.22
C VAL A 406 -34.49 -19.86 2.87
N SER A 407 -34.35 -19.01 3.87
CA SER A 407 -34.57 -17.57 3.75
C SER A 407 -33.24 -16.84 3.95
N PHE A 408 -32.94 -15.87 3.09
CA PHE A 408 -31.89 -14.90 3.38
C PHE A 408 -32.52 -13.77 4.20
N GLY A 409 -31.78 -13.32 5.21
CA GLY A 409 -32.23 -12.28 6.12
C GLY A 409 -31.25 -11.13 6.14
N MET A 410 -31.75 -9.91 6.20
CA MET A 410 -30.97 -8.74 6.57
C MET A 410 -31.08 -8.54 8.08
N VAL A 411 -29.96 -8.52 8.78
CA VAL A 411 -29.88 -8.12 10.18
C VAL A 411 -29.40 -6.67 10.22
N GLU A 412 -30.23 -5.79 10.73
CA GLU A 412 -29.91 -4.40 11.04
C GLU A 412 -29.62 -4.29 12.53
N PHE A 413 -28.49 -3.72 12.91
CA PHE A 413 -28.17 -3.41 14.30
C PHE A 413 -28.61 -1.97 14.59
N MET A 414 -29.25 -1.70 15.71
CA MET A 414 -29.78 -0.37 16.05
C MET A 414 -28.96 0.31 17.15
N SER A 415 -28.91 1.64 17.13
CA SER A 415 -28.38 2.46 18.22
C SER A 415 -29.25 2.29 19.47
N GLU A 416 -28.61 2.23 20.63
CA GLU A 416 -29.32 2.25 21.93
C GLU A 416 -29.63 3.66 22.40
N SER A 417 -28.81 4.65 22.01
CA SER A 417 -29.01 6.05 22.39
C SER A 417 -30.04 6.77 21.50
N ILE A 418 -30.30 6.24 20.30
CA ILE A 418 -31.32 6.74 19.36
C ILE A 418 -32.09 5.54 18.81
N PRO A 419 -33.23 5.19 19.44
CA PRO A 419 -34.10 4.12 18.94
C PRO A 419 -34.49 4.43 17.49
N ASP A 420 -34.35 3.44 16.61
CA ASP A 420 -34.56 3.49 15.14
C ASP A 420 -33.39 3.91 14.24
N ASP A 421 -32.24 4.35 14.78
CA ASP A 421 -31.04 4.55 13.96
C ASP A 421 -30.30 3.21 13.77
N VAL A 422 -30.20 2.71 12.53
CA VAL A 422 -29.33 1.58 12.21
C VAL A 422 -27.87 2.01 12.44
N ILE A 423 -27.03 1.14 12.99
CA ILE A 423 -25.59 1.36 13.25
C ILE A 423 -24.69 0.37 12.50
N GLY A 424 -25.28 -0.72 11.98
CA GLY A 424 -24.59 -1.69 11.14
C GLY A 424 -25.57 -2.69 10.54
N MET A 425 -25.14 -3.46 9.54
CA MET A 425 -25.95 -4.54 8.99
C MET A 425 -25.11 -5.72 8.50
N THR A 426 -25.68 -6.91 8.60
CA THR A 426 -25.09 -8.15 8.06
C THR A 426 -26.17 -9.02 7.42
N LYS A 427 -25.78 -9.84 6.44
CA LYS A 427 -26.69 -10.81 5.84
C LYS A 427 -26.54 -12.14 6.56
N ILE A 428 -27.67 -12.74 6.93
CA ILE A 428 -27.74 -14.10 7.45
C ILE A 428 -28.42 -15.01 6.44
N SER A 429 -28.06 -16.28 6.47
CA SER A 429 -28.76 -17.34 5.77
C SER A 429 -29.27 -18.34 6.80
N VAL A 430 -30.54 -18.72 6.69
CA VAL A 430 -31.20 -19.66 7.60
C VAL A 430 -31.11 -21.07 7.03
N TYR A 431 -30.22 -21.91 7.56
CA TYR A 431 -29.90 -23.23 6.96
C TYR A 431 -29.80 -24.42 7.94
N ARG A 432 -30.29 -24.32 9.19
CA ARG A 432 -30.17 -25.41 10.17
C ARG A 432 -31.53 -25.85 10.73
N ASP A 433 -31.73 -27.14 10.92
CA ASP A 433 -32.89 -27.69 11.64
C ASP A 433 -32.83 -27.31 13.15
N GLY A 434 -33.90 -26.68 13.66
CA GLY A 434 -34.04 -26.27 15.05
C GLY A 434 -34.01 -27.40 16.09
N ASN A 435 -34.09 -28.66 15.67
CA ASN A 435 -34.06 -29.84 16.55
C ASN A 435 -32.67 -30.46 16.78
N LEU A 436 -31.59 -29.95 16.17
CA LEU A 436 -30.23 -30.53 16.29
C LEU A 436 -29.40 -29.95 17.46
N PRO A 437 -28.65 -30.75 18.24
CA PRO A 437 -27.76 -30.26 19.31
C PRO A 437 -26.53 -29.50 18.77
N PRO A 438 -26.00 -28.47 19.47
CA PRO A 438 -24.87 -27.67 19.02
C PRO A 438 -23.56 -28.49 18.94
N PRO A 439 -22.64 -28.17 18.01
CA PRO A 439 -21.37 -28.88 17.88
C PRO A 439 -20.43 -28.60 19.07
N PRO A 440 -19.52 -29.55 19.39
CA PRO A 440 -18.56 -29.36 20.47
C PRO A 440 -17.51 -28.28 20.12
N PRO A 441 -17.05 -27.52 21.10
CA PRO A 441 -16.22 -26.34 20.87
C PRO A 441 -14.73 -26.65 20.61
N PRO A 442 -14.02 -25.77 19.87
CA PRO A 442 -12.56 -25.81 19.71
C PRO A 442 -11.81 -25.21 20.93
N PRO A 443 -10.48 -25.43 21.07
CA PRO A 443 -9.72 -24.97 22.23
C PRO A 443 -9.68 -23.43 22.37
N VAL A 444 -9.93 -22.96 23.60
CA VAL A 444 -10.18 -21.55 23.98
C VAL A 444 -8.87 -20.75 24.18
N PRO A 445 -8.72 -19.54 23.60
CA PRO A 445 -7.66 -18.57 23.94
C PRO A 445 -7.82 -17.98 25.35
N ALA A 446 -6.73 -17.51 25.98
CA ALA A 446 -6.74 -17.02 27.38
C ALA A 446 -7.72 -15.84 27.64
N GLN A 447 -8.44 -15.92 28.77
CA GLN A 447 -9.47 -14.98 29.22
C GLN A 447 -8.95 -13.57 29.57
N ARG A 448 -9.77 -12.53 29.34
CA ARG A 448 -9.52 -11.13 29.77
C ARG A 448 -10.57 -10.66 30.77
N THR A 449 -10.20 -9.79 31.72
CA THR A 449 -11.08 -9.27 32.79
C THR A 449 -10.84 -7.77 33.08
N ALA A 450 -11.89 -6.97 33.31
CA ALA A 450 -11.80 -5.55 33.72
C ALA A 450 -12.83 -5.18 34.80
N GLN A 451 -12.60 -4.11 35.58
CA GLN A 451 -13.51 -3.61 36.63
C GLN A 451 -14.10 -2.26 36.21
N ILE A 452 -15.44 -2.16 36.09
CA ILE A 452 -16.15 -0.91 35.74
C ILE A 452 -17.46 -0.84 36.55
N GLY A 453 -17.74 0.26 37.25
CA GLY A 453 -18.90 0.43 38.12
C GLY A 453 -18.96 -0.56 39.30
N GLY A 454 -17.83 -0.84 39.96
CA GLY A 454 -17.73 -1.86 41.02
C GLY A 454 -18.02 -3.30 40.56
N THR A 455 -17.95 -3.56 39.26
CA THR A 455 -18.35 -4.81 38.62
C THR A 455 -17.23 -5.43 37.80
N THR A 456 -16.96 -6.72 38.01
CA THR A 456 -16.01 -7.50 37.21
C THR A 456 -16.64 -7.95 35.90
N ILE A 457 -16.02 -7.65 34.76
CA ILE A 457 -16.45 -8.06 33.42
C ILE A 457 -15.38 -8.97 32.83
N ASN A 458 -15.75 -10.19 32.40
CA ASN A 458 -14.84 -11.24 31.93
C ASN A 458 -15.17 -11.68 30.49
N THR A 459 -14.18 -12.22 29.77
CA THR A 459 -14.42 -12.95 28.50
C THR A 459 -15.26 -14.21 28.79
N PRO A 460 -16.41 -14.44 28.14
CA PRO A 460 -17.29 -15.56 28.47
C PRO A 460 -16.64 -16.93 28.22
N ASN A 461 -16.93 -17.90 29.11
CA ASN A 461 -16.73 -19.33 28.85
C ASN A 461 -18.04 -19.92 28.30
N GLU A 462 -17.91 -20.91 27.43
CA GLU A 462 -19.00 -21.68 26.84
C GLU A 462 -20.05 -22.15 27.87
N GLY A 463 -21.34 -21.98 27.55
CA GLY A 463 -22.44 -22.61 28.28
C GLY A 463 -23.78 -21.91 28.09
N ALA A 464 -24.83 -22.70 27.82
CA ALA A 464 -26.17 -22.23 27.50
C ALA A 464 -26.87 -21.47 28.64
N THR A 465 -27.53 -20.39 28.21
CA THR A 465 -28.76 -19.78 28.73
C THR A 465 -28.97 -19.75 30.25
N THR A 466 -28.96 -18.55 30.81
CA THR A 466 -29.68 -18.25 32.06
C THR A 466 -30.54 -17.01 31.88
N GLN A 467 -31.86 -17.21 31.99
CA GLN A 467 -32.89 -16.18 32.06
C GLN A 467 -32.59 -15.14 33.15
N GLY A 468 -32.92 -13.88 32.86
CA GLY A 468 -33.39 -12.94 33.89
C GLY A 468 -32.35 -12.13 34.65
N GLN A 469 -31.15 -11.91 34.09
CA GLN A 469 -30.17 -10.99 34.66
C GLN A 469 -29.94 -9.78 33.73
N PRO A 470 -29.79 -8.56 34.27
CA PRO A 470 -29.53 -7.36 33.49
C PRO A 470 -28.11 -7.33 32.91
N ALA A 471 -28.04 -6.82 31.68
CA ALA A 471 -26.88 -6.69 30.80
C ALA A 471 -25.64 -6.04 31.44
N ARG A 472 -24.44 -6.56 31.10
CA ARG A 472 -23.15 -5.91 31.36
C ARG A 472 -22.24 -6.08 30.15
N TYR A 473 -21.93 -4.98 29.47
CA TYR A 473 -21.15 -4.91 28.22
C TYR A 473 -19.72 -4.44 28.49
N ILE A 474 -18.75 -4.75 27.59
CA ILE A 474 -17.58 -3.92 27.20
C ILE A 474 -17.26 -4.23 25.73
N THR A 475 -17.56 -3.29 24.82
CA THR A 475 -16.99 -3.26 23.46
C THR A 475 -15.90 -2.20 23.39
N CYS A 476 -14.91 -2.47 22.54
CA CYS A 476 -13.81 -1.56 22.24
C CYS A 476 -14.10 -0.81 20.93
N ASP A 477 -15.19 -0.05 20.90
CA ASP A 477 -15.59 0.68 19.71
C ASP A 477 -15.57 2.18 20.05
N PRO A 478 -14.72 3.03 19.45
CA PRO A 478 -14.70 4.49 19.67
C PRO A 478 -16.00 5.20 19.19
N MET A 479 -17.15 4.50 19.18
CA MET A 479 -18.33 4.79 18.40
C MET A 479 -19.52 5.40 19.10
N ASN A 480 -19.48 5.63 20.41
CA ASN A 480 -20.62 6.27 21.06
C ASN A 480 -20.35 7.71 21.54
N PHE A 481 -19.13 8.22 21.44
CA PHE A 481 -18.85 9.64 21.73
C PHE A 481 -19.19 10.56 20.53
N GLY A 482 -20.46 10.49 20.09
CA GLY A 482 -21.04 11.42 19.11
C GLY A 482 -20.60 11.25 17.64
N LEU A 483 -19.91 10.16 17.29
CA LEU A 483 -19.41 9.93 15.93
C LEU A 483 -20.07 8.68 15.32
N ARG A 484 -20.74 8.89 14.18
CA ARG A 484 -21.48 7.95 13.29
C ARG A 484 -22.98 7.78 13.57
N ARG A 485 -23.77 8.17 12.57
CA ARG A 485 -25.10 7.60 12.27
C ARG A 485 -24.97 6.77 11.00
N TYR A 486 -25.57 5.57 10.95
CA TYR A 486 -25.72 4.82 9.70
C TYR A 486 -27.02 5.30 9.07
N ARG A 487 -26.92 6.16 8.05
CA ARG A 487 -28.09 6.61 7.27
C ARG A 487 -27.93 6.08 5.85
N ILE A 488 -28.75 5.10 5.47
CA ILE A 488 -28.78 4.65 4.08
C ILE A 488 -29.67 5.59 3.27
N LEU A 489 -29.06 6.28 2.30
CA LEU A 489 -29.72 6.73 1.09
C LEU A 489 -29.67 5.56 0.09
N ASN A 490 -30.76 4.79 0.04
CA ASN A 490 -31.27 3.87 -0.98
C ASN A 490 -30.39 2.88 -1.80
N ASP A 491 -29.06 2.81 -1.76
CA ASP A 491 -28.32 1.89 -2.66
C ASP A 491 -26.99 1.32 -2.09
N ALA A 492 -27.04 0.37 -1.15
CA ALA A 492 -25.83 -0.34 -0.68
C ALA A 492 -25.61 -1.65 -1.47
N LYS A 493 -24.64 -1.65 -2.41
CA LYS A 493 -24.20 -2.84 -3.17
C LYS A 493 -23.12 -3.64 -2.42
N THR A 494 -23.11 -4.96 -2.65
CA THR A 494 -22.27 -6.01 -2.02
C THR A 494 -20.80 -6.06 -2.45
N GLU A 495 -20.21 -4.96 -2.90
CA GLU A 495 -18.77 -4.95 -3.22
C GLU A 495 -17.96 -4.88 -1.91
N GLN A 496 -16.95 -5.75 -1.77
CA GLN A 496 -15.94 -5.59 -0.73
C GLN A 496 -15.44 -4.15 -0.78
N SER A 497 -15.39 -3.47 0.39
CA SER A 497 -14.82 -2.12 0.51
C SER A 497 -13.57 -2.03 -0.37
N PRO A 498 -13.52 -1.09 -1.33
CA PRO A 498 -12.28 -0.84 -2.06
C PRO A 498 -11.16 -0.60 -1.05
N ALA A 499 -9.91 -0.80 -1.48
CA ALA A 499 -8.72 -0.62 -0.65
C ALA A 499 -8.63 0.77 0.05
N ASP A 500 -9.49 1.72 -0.29
CA ASP A 500 -9.56 3.07 0.27
C ASP A 500 -10.53 3.25 1.46
N ARG A 501 -11.23 2.18 1.91
CA ARG A 501 -12.10 2.15 3.10
C ARG A 501 -13.24 3.21 3.11
N ARG A 502 -13.63 3.80 1.97
CA ARG A 502 -14.75 4.78 1.90
C ARG A 502 -16.11 4.10 1.78
N ARG A 503 -17.14 4.63 2.43
CA ARG A 503 -18.51 4.08 2.40
C ARG A 503 -19.55 5.19 2.25
N SER A 504 -20.58 4.93 1.43
CA SER A 504 -21.73 5.81 1.23
C SER A 504 -22.72 5.86 2.41
N SER A 505 -22.55 4.97 3.41
CA SER A 505 -23.49 4.74 4.50
C SER A 505 -23.06 5.31 5.85
N ILE A 506 -22.02 6.14 5.89
CA ILE A 506 -21.44 6.70 7.13
C ILE A 506 -21.54 8.22 7.07
N GLU A 507 -22.07 8.83 8.13
CA GLU A 507 -22.12 10.30 8.29
C GLU A 507 -21.43 10.75 9.58
N TYR A 508 -20.70 11.87 9.52
CA TYR A 508 -20.11 12.53 10.70
C TYR A 508 -20.82 13.87 10.93
N PRO A 509 -21.96 13.88 11.65
CA PRO A 509 -22.83 15.04 11.74
C PRO A 509 -22.13 16.25 12.36
N VAL A 510 -21.32 16.05 13.39
CA VAL A 510 -20.56 17.11 14.06
C VAL A 510 -19.51 17.72 13.13
N ALA A 511 -18.70 16.89 12.47
CA ALA A 511 -17.66 17.35 11.53
C ALA A 511 -18.28 18.03 10.30
N ARG A 512 -19.40 17.50 9.78
CA ARG A 512 -20.15 18.09 8.67
C ARG A 512 -20.64 19.49 9.02
N ARG A 513 -21.29 19.62 10.18
CA ARG A 513 -21.88 20.88 10.65
C ARG A 513 -20.82 21.92 11.02
N TYR A 514 -19.75 21.48 11.66
CA TYR A 514 -18.56 22.31 11.90
C TYR A 514 -18.03 22.87 10.58
N THR A 515 -17.73 21.98 9.62
CA THR A 515 -17.11 22.35 8.35
C THR A 515 -17.98 23.30 7.55
N ALA A 516 -19.29 23.04 7.49
CA ALA A 516 -20.27 23.91 6.83
C ALA A 516 -20.32 25.33 7.42
N THR A 517 -20.06 25.46 8.73
CA THR A 517 -20.13 26.74 9.44
C THR A 517 -18.81 27.50 9.42
N VAL A 518 -17.69 26.79 9.63
CA VAL A 518 -16.37 27.41 9.79
C VAL A 518 -15.73 27.80 8.46
N LYS A 519 -15.96 27.01 7.40
CA LYS A 519 -15.37 27.25 6.07
C LYS A 519 -15.66 28.65 5.54
N PRO A 520 -16.92 29.11 5.42
CA PRO A 520 -17.18 30.46 4.90
C PRO A 520 -16.55 31.55 5.75
N LYS A 521 -16.46 31.36 7.08
CA LYS A 521 -15.90 32.35 8.00
C LYS A 521 -14.38 32.47 7.90
N LEU A 522 -13.67 31.35 7.80
CA LEU A 522 -12.21 31.35 7.63
C LEU A 522 -11.79 31.86 6.24
N MET A 523 -12.61 31.62 5.22
CA MET A 523 -12.40 32.10 3.86
C MET A 523 -12.65 33.62 3.71
N ASP A 524 -13.44 34.23 4.60
CA ASP A 524 -13.74 35.66 4.59
C ASP A 524 -12.66 36.51 5.30
N ILE A 525 -11.73 35.86 6.02
CA ILE A 525 -10.61 36.56 6.65
C ILE A 525 -9.63 37.04 5.57
N ASN A 526 -9.34 38.34 5.56
CA ASN A 526 -8.18 38.85 4.81
C ASN A 526 -6.89 38.50 5.55
N TRP A 527 -6.34 37.32 5.28
CA TRP A 527 -5.14 36.79 5.95
C TRP A 527 -3.91 37.69 5.74
N ILE A 528 -3.78 38.34 4.58
CA ILE A 528 -2.63 39.18 4.26
C ILE A 528 -2.57 40.40 5.19
N ASP A 529 -3.71 40.95 5.60
CA ASP A 529 -3.79 42.07 6.54
C ASP A 529 -3.35 41.69 7.95
N LEU A 530 -3.19 40.39 8.25
CA LEU A 530 -2.68 39.93 9.53
C LEU A 530 -1.15 39.96 9.60
N ASP A 531 -0.44 40.18 8.49
CA ASP A 531 1.01 40.26 8.49
C ASP A 531 1.51 41.41 9.39
N GLY A 532 2.51 41.12 10.22
CA GLY A 532 3.05 42.08 11.20
C GLY A 532 2.15 42.41 12.40
N LYS A 533 0.91 41.88 12.50
CA LYS A 533 0.06 42.07 13.69
C LYS A 533 0.56 41.27 14.89
N SER A 534 0.23 41.75 16.09
CA SER A 534 0.50 41.01 17.33
C SER A 534 -0.37 39.75 17.45
N SER A 535 0.09 38.76 18.22
CA SER A 535 -0.68 37.53 18.51
C SER A 535 -2.07 37.83 19.10
N LYS A 536 -2.19 38.90 19.88
CA LYS A 536 -3.46 39.39 20.45
C LYS A 536 -4.43 39.91 19.39
N GLU A 537 -3.94 40.68 18.43
CA GLU A 537 -4.77 41.19 17.32
C GLU A 537 -5.19 40.07 16.38
N MET A 538 -4.27 39.15 16.05
CA MET A 538 -4.60 37.97 15.25
C MET A 538 -5.63 37.08 15.96
N THR A 539 -5.50 36.90 17.28
CA THR A 539 -6.46 36.12 18.09
C THR A 539 -7.87 36.70 17.97
N LYS A 540 -8.01 38.03 18.04
CA LYS A 540 -9.32 38.68 17.92
C LYS A 540 -9.99 38.37 16.56
N VAL A 541 -9.23 38.38 15.48
CA VAL A 541 -9.73 38.07 14.13
C VAL A 541 -10.13 36.59 14.03
N LEU A 542 -9.26 35.69 14.49
CA LEU A 542 -9.54 34.25 14.43
C LEU A 542 -10.76 33.86 15.27
N VAL A 543 -10.84 34.33 16.52
CA VAL A 543 -11.96 34.06 17.43
C VAL A 543 -13.29 34.50 16.82
N SER A 544 -13.33 35.70 16.21
CA SER A 544 -14.54 36.21 15.55
C SER A 544 -15.03 35.33 14.39
N ALA A 545 -14.15 34.53 13.78
CA ALA A 545 -14.50 33.65 12.68
C ALA A 545 -14.92 32.24 13.14
N VAL A 546 -14.29 31.70 14.19
CA VAL A 546 -14.39 30.27 14.50
C VAL A 546 -15.15 29.93 15.77
N GLN A 547 -15.31 30.86 16.71
CA GLN A 547 -15.87 30.56 18.03
C GLN A 547 -17.33 30.07 17.95
N ASP A 548 -18.16 30.72 17.14
CA ASP A 548 -19.56 30.31 16.94
C ASP A 548 -19.66 28.94 16.26
N ALA A 549 -18.79 28.66 15.28
CA ALA A 549 -18.75 27.38 14.58
C ALA A 549 -18.34 26.23 15.51
N LEU A 550 -17.40 26.49 16.43
CA LEU A 550 -17.01 25.55 17.48
C LEU A 550 -18.17 25.31 18.45
N CYS A 551 -18.90 26.36 18.85
CA CYS A 551 -20.10 26.21 19.68
C CYS A 551 -21.15 25.32 19.02
N VAL A 552 -21.48 25.57 17.75
CA VAL A 552 -22.47 24.78 17.01
C VAL A 552 -22.07 23.30 16.92
N ALA A 553 -20.78 23.03 16.74
CA ALA A 553 -20.28 21.66 16.62
C ALA A 553 -20.25 20.95 17.99
N LEU A 554 -19.64 21.55 18.99
CA LEU A 554 -19.39 20.91 20.27
C LEU A 554 -20.61 20.88 21.19
N GLN A 555 -21.69 21.59 20.88
CA GLN A 555 -22.97 21.49 21.60
C GLN A 555 -23.89 20.37 21.08
N ASP A 556 -23.58 19.79 19.92
CA ASP A 556 -24.48 18.85 19.26
C ASP A 556 -24.39 17.44 19.87
N GLY A 557 -25.53 16.76 19.94
CA GLY A 557 -25.65 15.38 20.43
C GLY A 557 -25.60 15.22 21.97
N PRO A 558 -25.66 13.96 22.46
CA PRO A 558 -25.77 13.65 23.89
C PRO A 558 -24.52 13.98 24.72
N PHE A 559 -23.40 14.27 24.06
CA PHE A 559 -22.13 14.67 24.67
C PHE A 559 -21.79 16.14 24.37
N GLY A 560 -22.80 16.99 24.17
CA GLY A 560 -22.61 18.41 23.94
C GLY A 560 -22.03 19.16 25.15
N LEU A 561 -21.13 20.11 24.91
CA LEU A 561 -20.61 21.00 25.96
C LEU A 561 -21.64 22.08 26.35
N PRO A 562 -21.71 22.50 27.62
CA PRO A 562 -22.47 23.67 28.04
C PRO A 562 -22.15 24.94 27.24
N ALA A 563 -23.19 25.72 26.93
CA ALA A 563 -23.06 26.97 26.18
C ALA A 563 -22.31 28.06 26.97
N GLY A 564 -21.47 28.82 26.27
CA GLY A 564 -20.58 29.83 26.83
C GLY A 564 -19.11 29.40 26.77
N THR A 565 -18.18 30.36 26.66
CA THR A 565 -16.73 30.08 26.66
C THR A 565 -16.19 29.96 28.08
N SER A 566 -15.03 29.32 28.26
CA SER A 566 -14.31 29.27 29.54
C SER A 566 -13.95 30.66 30.11
N THR A 567 -14.02 31.71 29.29
CA THR A 567 -13.82 33.10 29.72
C THR A 567 -15.09 33.79 30.21
N ASP A 568 -16.27 33.18 30.03
CA ASP A 568 -17.56 33.67 30.54
C ASP A 568 -17.88 32.99 31.89
N VAL A 569 -17.72 33.74 32.98
CA VAL A 569 -17.52 33.27 34.36
C VAL A 569 -18.75 32.58 34.98
N LYS A 570 -19.86 32.43 34.25
CA LYS A 570 -21.13 31.96 34.83
C LYS A 570 -21.59 30.56 34.41
N SER A 571 -21.19 29.99 33.27
CA SER A 571 -21.71 28.66 32.86
C SER A 571 -21.02 27.95 31.69
N GLY A 572 -19.98 28.53 31.08
CA GLY A 572 -19.45 28.05 29.80
C GLY A 572 -18.35 26.98 29.93
N ALA A 573 -18.41 25.94 29.10
CA ALA A 573 -17.34 24.94 28.98
C ALA A 573 -16.73 24.88 27.58
N MET A 574 -17.12 25.78 26.67
CA MET A 574 -16.54 25.85 25.34
C MET A 574 -15.09 26.35 25.42
N PRO A 575 -14.13 25.73 24.71
CA PRO A 575 -12.76 26.22 24.72
C PRO A 575 -12.69 27.59 24.03
N ALA A 576 -11.91 28.51 24.61
CA ALA A 576 -11.49 29.70 23.90
C ALA A 576 -10.46 29.33 22.80
N VAL A 577 -10.28 30.19 21.80
CA VAL A 577 -9.19 30.04 20.81
C VAL A 577 -8.16 31.14 21.04
N LYS A 578 -6.88 30.78 21.04
CA LYS A 578 -5.79 31.72 21.28
C LYS A 578 -4.61 31.47 20.35
N ILE A 579 -4.08 32.52 19.75
CA ILE A 579 -2.81 32.46 19.05
C ILE A 579 -1.67 32.70 20.04
N VAL A 580 -0.71 31.78 20.07
CA VAL A 580 0.43 31.77 20.98
C VAL A 580 1.67 32.28 20.25
N SER A 581 2.30 33.34 20.76
CA SER A 581 3.56 33.85 20.21
C SER A 581 4.73 32.92 20.54
N PRO A 582 5.82 32.89 19.74
CA PRO A 582 6.95 31.99 19.96
C PRO A 582 7.58 32.10 21.36
N GLU A 583 7.58 33.29 21.96
CA GLU A 583 8.07 33.55 23.32
C GLU A 583 7.19 32.93 24.42
N ASP A 584 5.91 32.77 24.13
CA ASP A 584 4.87 32.25 25.03
C ASP A 584 4.67 30.73 24.84
N VAL A 585 5.22 30.12 23.79
CA VAL A 585 5.13 28.66 23.53
C VAL A 585 5.60 27.82 24.74
N PRO A 586 6.77 28.08 25.35
CA PRO A 586 7.21 27.31 26.52
C PRO A 586 6.30 27.50 27.75
N LYS A 587 5.65 28.66 27.88
CA LYS A 587 4.75 28.97 29.00
C LYS A 587 3.52 28.05 29.02
N TYR A 588 3.06 27.62 27.85
CA TYR A 588 1.90 26.73 27.73
C TYR A 588 2.28 25.26 27.56
N GLY A 589 3.57 24.91 27.70
CA GLY A 589 4.04 23.53 27.59
C GLY A 589 4.00 22.96 26.17
N MET A 590 3.94 23.83 25.15
CA MET A 590 4.02 23.46 23.74
C MET A 590 5.50 23.37 23.31
N GLN A 591 5.78 22.52 22.33
CA GLN A 591 7.07 22.50 21.63
C GLN A 591 7.11 23.56 20.53
N SER A 592 8.30 24.03 20.15
CA SER A 592 8.47 25.04 19.10
C SER A 592 7.98 24.59 17.71
N THR A 593 7.77 23.29 17.51
CA THR A 593 7.27 22.67 16.29
C THR A 593 5.75 22.44 16.29
N ASP A 594 5.08 22.61 17.44
CA ASP A 594 3.66 22.30 17.57
C ASP A 594 2.83 23.35 16.81
N GLU A 595 1.98 22.92 15.88
CA GLU A 595 1.14 23.81 15.07
C GLU A 595 -0.08 24.33 15.86
N GLY A 596 -0.53 23.56 16.85
CA GLY A 596 -1.64 23.86 17.75
C GLY A 596 -1.73 22.80 18.85
N GLY A 597 -2.58 23.03 19.84
CA GLY A 597 -2.78 22.10 20.95
C GLY A 597 -3.87 22.55 21.92
N PHE A 598 -4.63 21.60 22.47
CA PHE A 598 -5.58 21.89 23.55
C PHE A 598 -4.87 21.97 24.91
N ILE A 599 -4.92 23.15 25.54
CA ILE A 599 -4.26 23.40 26.82
C ILE A 599 -5.30 23.34 27.94
N ALA A 600 -5.51 22.15 28.50
CA ALA A 600 -6.54 21.90 29.52
C ALA A 600 -6.47 22.82 30.75
N THR A 601 -5.27 23.23 31.16
CA THR A 601 -5.05 24.09 32.35
C THR A 601 -5.63 25.49 32.18
N TYR A 602 -5.73 25.97 30.95
CA TYR A 602 -6.30 27.28 30.62
C TYR A 602 -7.59 27.17 29.79
N TRP A 603 -8.02 25.94 29.49
CA TRP A 603 -9.19 25.61 28.70
C TRP A 603 -9.32 26.39 27.39
N PHE A 604 -8.23 26.40 26.60
CA PHE A 604 -8.22 27.00 25.27
C PHE A 604 -7.51 26.11 24.23
N VAL A 605 -7.90 26.27 22.96
CA VAL A 605 -7.20 25.75 21.79
C VAL A 605 -6.11 26.75 21.41
N ALA A 606 -4.86 26.33 21.56
CA ALA A 606 -3.69 27.08 21.15
C ALA A 606 -3.46 26.89 19.65
N VAL A 607 -3.18 27.98 18.94
CA VAL A 607 -2.66 27.95 17.56
C VAL A 607 -1.33 28.67 17.55
N ALA A 608 -0.26 28.04 17.09
CA ALA A 608 1.05 28.68 17.09
C ALA A 608 1.07 29.84 16.07
N GLN A 609 1.67 30.98 16.44
CA GLN A 609 1.70 32.16 15.57
C GLN A 609 2.40 31.88 14.22
N PHE A 610 3.40 31.00 14.20
CA PHE A 610 4.06 30.62 12.94
C PHE A 610 3.10 29.92 11.97
N ARG A 611 2.04 29.26 12.44
CA ARG A 611 1.00 28.66 11.59
C ARG A 611 0.27 29.73 10.79
N ILE A 612 -0.06 30.86 11.42
CA ILE A 612 -0.69 32.01 10.76
C ILE A 612 0.27 32.61 9.73
N LYS A 613 1.54 32.75 10.09
CA LYS A 613 2.59 33.21 9.16
C LYS A 613 2.71 32.29 7.93
N ASN A 614 2.70 30.98 8.12
CA ASN A 614 2.74 30.02 7.03
C ASN A 614 1.53 30.14 6.08
N ILE A 615 0.34 30.38 6.61
CA ILE A 615 -0.86 30.65 5.79
C ILE A 615 -0.65 31.92 4.94
N ILE A 616 -0.19 33.01 5.56
CA ILE A 616 0.05 34.29 4.87
C ILE A 616 1.09 34.13 3.75
N ASP A 617 2.24 33.54 4.07
CA ASP A 617 3.35 33.38 3.13
C ASP A 617 2.93 32.51 1.93
N ARG A 618 2.10 31.49 2.14
CA ARG A 618 1.60 30.58 1.09
C ARG A 618 0.47 31.17 0.25
N LEU A 619 -0.41 31.97 0.85
CA LEU A 619 -1.43 32.70 0.09
C LEU A 619 -0.82 33.73 -0.86
N ARG A 620 0.35 34.30 -0.49
CA ARG A 620 1.12 35.21 -1.36
C ARG A 620 1.81 34.49 -2.53
N SER A 621 2.21 33.23 -2.36
CA SER A 621 2.98 32.50 -3.37
C SER A 621 2.12 31.67 -4.31
N ASP A 622 1.15 30.93 -3.78
CA ASP A 622 0.51 29.81 -4.48
C ASP A 622 -1.01 30.01 -4.66
N HIS A 623 -1.58 31.08 -4.07
CA HIS A 623 -3.02 31.42 -4.08
C HIS A 623 -3.96 30.24 -3.74
N ASN A 624 -3.52 29.31 -2.88
CA ASN A 624 -4.24 28.08 -2.56
C ASN A 624 -4.70 28.03 -1.09
N ASP A 625 -5.98 27.71 -0.89
CA ASP A 625 -6.66 27.64 0.40
C ASP A 625 -6.32 26.40 1.25
N PHE A 626 -5.47 25.50 0.74
CA PHE A 626 -5.07 24.27 1.43
C PHE A 626 -4.61 24.51 2.89
N TRP A 627 -3.85 25.57 3.13
CA TRP A 627 -3.34 25.90 4.47
C TRP A 627 -4.43 26.43 5.41
N ILE A 628 -5.46 27.07 4.86
CA ILE A 628 -6.67 27.45 5.62
C ILE A 628 -7.44 26.19 6.03
N THR A 629 -7.56 25.21 5.13
CA THR A 629 -8.14 23.90 5.47
C THR A 629 -7.39 23.20 6.59
N GLN A 630 -6.05 23.22 6.58
CA GLN A 630 -5.27 22.59 7.66
C GLN A 630 -5.49 23.29 9.00
N LEU A 631 -5.64 24.62 9.03
CA LEU A 631 -6.03 25.31 10.26
C LEU A 631 -7.40 24.88 10.78
N ALA A 632 -8.39 24.72 9.89
CA ALA A 632 -9.71 24.23 10.26
C ALA A 632 -9.66 22.80 10.83
N VAL A 633 -8.84 21.93 10.25
CA VAL A 633 -8.60 20.56 10.76
C VAL A 633 -7.99 20.61 12.16
N THR A 634 -6.93 21.40 12.37
CA THR A 634 -6.30 21.57 13.69
C THR A 634 -7.30 22.09 14.73
N LEU A 635 -8.06 23.15 14.41
CA LEU A 635 -9.05 23.71 15.33
C LEU A 635 -10.11 22.70 15.74
N TYR A 636 -10.59 21.87 14.81
CA TYR A 636 -11.56 20.82 15.12
C TYR A 636 -10.95 19.69 15.97
N HIS A 637 -9.75 19.23 15.61
CA HIS A 637 -9.01 18.19 16.33
C HIS A 637 -8.85 18.58 17.82
N GLU A 638 -8.29 19.75 18.09
CA GLU A 638 -8.07 20.22 19.46
C GLU A 638 -9.37 20.49 20.21
N ALA A 639 -10.41 20.93 19.51
CA ALA A 639 -11.74 21.12 20.08
C ALA A 639 -12.37 19.79 20.52
N ARG A 640 -12.07 18.68 19.83
CA ARG A 640 -12.51 17.34 20.25
C ARG A 640 -11.79 16.87 21.51
N HIS A 641 -10.51 17.16 21.68
CA HIS A 641 -9.82 16.90 22.96
C HIS A 641 -10.44 17.65 24.13
N CYS A 642 -10.88 18.89 23.91
CA CYS A 642 -11.63 19.63 24.92
C CYS A 642 -12.93 18.91 25.33
N GLN A 643 -13.72 18.47 24.35
CA GLN A 643 -14.96 17.74 24.59
C GLN A 643 -14.70 16.42 25.32
N GLN A 644 -13.71 15.64 24.87
CA GLN A 644 -13.29 14.40 25.54
C GLN A 644 -12.87 14.68 26.99
N LYS A 645 -12.02 15.68 27.24
CA LYS A 645 -11.54 16.02 28.58
C LYS A 645 -12.68 16.37 29.53
N TYR A 646 -13.64 17.16 29.06
CA TYR A 646 -14.81 17.54 29.84
C TYR A 646 -15.58 16.31 30.33
N TRP A 647 -15.85 15.38 29.42
CA TRP A 647 -16.63 14.19 29.74
C TRP A 647 -15.82 13.12 30.49
N ILE A 648 -14.49 13.11 30.38
CA ILE A 648 -13.59 12.34 31.28
C ILE A 648 -13.77 12.80 32.73
N ILE A 649 -13.79 14.12 32.98
CA ILE A 649 -13.97 14.68 34.34
C ILE A 649 -15.38 14.38 34.86
N SER A 650 -16.39 14.56 34.01
CA SER A 650 -17.77 14.18 34.35
C SER A 650 -17.88 12.70 34.70
N LEU A 651 -17.26 11.81 33.92
CA LEU A 651 -17.23 10.36 34.18
C LEU A 651 -16.56 10.03 35.52
N PHE A 652 -15.37 10.59 35.75
CA PHE A 652 -14.60 10.42 36.97
C PHE A 652 -15.40 10.80 38.22
N ASN A 653 -16.04 11.98 38.21
CA ASN A 653 -16.82 12.46 39.35
C ASN A 653 -18.20 11.79 39.49
N THR A 654 -18.75 11.26 38.39
CA THR A 654 -20.01 10.49 38.44
C THR A 654 -19.78 9.10 39.05
N ASN A 655 -18.59 8.50 38.88
CA ASN A 655 -18.26 7.14 39.34
C ASN A 655 -16.90 7.11 40.09
N PRO A 656 -16.73 7.84 41.20
CA PRO A 656 -15.42 7.98 41.87
C PRO A 656 -14.87 6.66 42.42
N ASP A 657 -15.76 5.71 42.75
CA ASP A 657 -15.37 4.40 43.30
C ASP A 657 -14.53 3.56 42.32
N ASP A 658 -14.73 3.73 41.01
CA ASP A 658 -13.99 2.99 39.97
C ASP A 658 -12.51 3.37 39.90
N TYR A 659 -12.15 4.51 40.47
CA TYR A 659 -10.83 5.13 40.36
C TYR A 659 -10.08 5.21 41.70
N GLN A 660 -10.61 4.64 42.78
CA GLN A 660 -9.97 4.66 44.11
C GLN A 660 -8.55 4.05 44.13
N LYS A 661 -8.27 3.12 43.21
CA LYS A 661 -6.94 2.53 43.00
C LYS A 661 -5.88 3.52 42.47
N PHE A 662 -6.30 4.72 42.05
CA PHE A 662 -5.45 5.81 41.56
C PHE A 662 -5.54 7.02 42.51
N PRO A 663 -4.90 6.96 43.70
CA PRO A 663 -5.10 7.95 44.77
C PRO A 663 -4.68 9.38 44.39
N ASN A 664 -3.87 9.55 43.34
CA ASN A 664 -3.39 10.84 42.89
C ASN A 664 -4.14 11.41 41.67
N MET A 665 -5.12 10.67 41.11
CA MET A 665 -5.84 11.05 39.90
C MET A 665 -6.74 12.30 40.07
N GLU A 666 -7.45 12.42 41.20
CA GLU A 666 -8.27 13.62 41.49
C GLU A 666 -7.39 14.88 41.60
N LYS A 667 -6.29 14.77 42.35
CA LYS A 667 -5.34 15.86 42.52
C LYS A 667 -4.70 16.25 41.19
N TYR A 668 -4.42 15.27 40.32
CA TYR A 668 -3.95 15.52 38.97
C TYR A 668 -4.94 16.37 38.18
N TYR A 669 -6.20 15.94 38.02
CA TYR A 669 -7.17 16.70 37.23
C TYR A 669 -7.46 18.10 37.81
N LYS A 670 -7.49 18.27 39.14
CA LYS A 670 -7.61 19.60 39.76
C LYS A 670 -6.43 20.54 39.48
N GLN A 671 -5.24 19.99 39.25
CA GLN A 671 -4.04 20.78 38.95
C GLN A 671 -3.84 21.02 37.45
N THR A 672 -4.34 20.14 36.59
CA THR A 672 -4.11 20.20 35.13
C THR A 672 -5.27 20.74 34.33
N VAL A 673 -6.44 20.88 34.92
CA VAL A 673 -7.65 21.41 34.28
C VAL A 673 -8.00 22.75 34.90
N ASP A 674 -8.50 23.68 34.07
CA ASP A 674 -9.09 24.93 34.55
C ASP A 674 -10.10 24.70 35.69
N GLU A 675 -9.96 25.46 36.77
CA GLU A 675 -10.73 25.26 38.01
C GLU A 675 -12.24 25.43 37.80
N HIS A 676 -12.64 26.40 36.97
CA HIS A 676 -14.04 26.68 36.68
C HIS A 676 -14.67 25.54 35.88
N VAL A 677 -13.99 25.10 34.81
CA VAL A 677 -14.48 23.99 33.99
C VAL A 677 -14.47 22.69 34.76
N TYR A 678 -13.44 22.41 35.58
CA TYR A 678 -13.43 21.26 36.46
C TYR A 678 -14.66 21.27 37.37
N ALA A 679 -14.99 22.41 37.99
CA ALA A 679 -16.15 22.53 38.87
C ALA A 679 -17.48 22.31 38.14
N ILE A 680 -17.62 22.75 36.89
CA ILE A 680 -18.80 22.51 36.06
C ILE A 680 -18.89 21.03 35.66
N ALA A 681 -17.83 20.48 35.06
CA ALA A 681 -17.78 19.10 34.58
C ALA A 681 -18.00 18.10 35.72
N SER A 682 -17.43 18.36 36.90
CA SER A 682 -17.58 17.50 38.08
C SER A 682 -19.02 17.42 38.59
N LYS A 683 -19.85 18.43 38.30
CA LYS A 683 -21.27 18.48 38.67
C LYS A 683 -22.20 18.04 37.54
N HIS A 684 -21.68 17.93 36.32
CA HIS A 684 -22.47 17.51 35.17
C HIS A 684 -22.52 15.97 35.16
N PRO A 685 -23.69 15.34 35.35
CA PRO A 685 -23.79 13.88 35.32
C PRO A 685 -23.38 13.33 33.95
N PHE A 686 -22.53 12.30 33.97
CA PHE A 686 -22.19 11.56 32.75
C PHE A 686 -23.44 10.87 32.18
N PRO A 687 -23.68 10.88 30.85
CA PRO A 687 -24.84 10.24 30.25
C PRO A 687 -24.95 8.76 30.62
N LYS A 688 -26.18 8.28 30.81
CA LYS A 688 -26.47 6.88 31.16
C LYS A 688 -26.38 5.97 29.93
N ASP A 689 -25.19 5.92 29.34
CA ASP A 689 -24.82 5.04 28.23
C ASP A 689 -23.60 4.23 28.69
N GLU A 690 -23.82 2.96 29.04
CA GLU A 690 -22.77 2.12 29.59
C GLU A 690 -21.64 1.89 28.59
N ARG A 691 -21.93 1.87 27.29
CA ARG A 691 -20.94 1.66 26.24
C ARG A 691 -20.02 2.87 26.11
N VAL A 692 -20.57 4.08 26.12
CA VAL A 692 -19.73 5.29 26.12
C VAL A 692 -18.92 5.37 27.40
N ARG A 693 -19.51 4.99 28.54
CA ARG A 693 -18.81 4.96 29.83
C ARG A 693 -17.57 4.08 29.78
N ILE A 694 -17.66 2.91 29.17
CA ILE A 694 -16.57 1.94 29.07
C ILE A 694 -15.44 2.48 28.18
N GLU A 695 -15.78 3.06 27.04
CA GLU A 695 -14.81 3.70 26.15
C GLU A 695 -14.13 4.89 26.82
N MET A 696 -14.91 5.78 27.41
CA MET A 696 -14.41 6.95 28.12
C MET A 696 -13.59 6.55 29.35
N HIS A 697 -13.88 5.41 29.98
CA HIS A 697 -13.04 4.84 31.04
C HIS A 697 -11.68 4.41 30.49
N ARG A 698 -11.63 3.71 29.35
CA ARG A 698 -10.38 3.29 28.71
C ARG A 698 -9.55 4.50 28.29
N MET A 699 -10.20 5.53 27.73
CA MET A 699 -9.57 6.81 27.40
C MET A 699 -9.02 7.51 28.65
N LEU A 700 -9.81 7.62 29.72
CA LEU A 700 -9.40 8.22 30.99
C LEU A 700 -8.19 7.52 31.59
N VAL A 701 -8.23 6.20 31.74
CA VAL A 701 -7.13 5.43 32.35
C VAL A 701 -5.86 5.50 31.50
N PHE A 702 -6.00 5.41 30.17
CA PHE A 702 -4.86 5.52 29.27
C PHE A 702 -4.29 6.94 29.19
N GLU A 703 -5.14 7.97 29.22
CA GLU A 703 -4.72 9.37 29.30
C GLU A 703 -3.94 9.65 30.59
N TYR A 704 -4.42 9.13 31.72
CA TYR A 704 -3.72 9.24 33.00
C TYR A 704 -2.36 8.52 32.97
N TYR A 705 -2.32 7.27 32.47
CA TYR A 705 -1.06 6.54 32.26
C TYR A 705 -0.09 7.29 31.34
N TRP A 706 -0.57 7.77 30.20
CA TRP A 706 0.21 8.56 29.25
C TRP A 706 0.77 9.82 29.91
N SER A 707 -0.01 10.51 30.73
CA SER A 707 0.44 11.70 31.45
C SER A 707 1.60 11.40 32.41
N ILE A 708 1.59 10.24 33.04
CA ILE A 708 2.65 9.78 33.95
C ILE A 708 3.91 9.38 33.15
N VAL A 709 3.75 8.63 32.06
CA VAL A 709 4.88 8.10 31.26
C VAL A 709 5.53 9.16 30.37
N ASN A 710 4.75 10.08 29.80
CA ASN A 710 5.22 11.09 28.84
C ASN A 710 5.70 12.40 29.49
N ARG A 711 5.44 12.61 30.80
CA ARG A 711 5.89 13.80 31.54
C ARG A 711 6.94 13.56 32.65
N PRO A 712 7.92 12.64 32.54
CA PRO A 712 8.76 12.23 33.66
C PRO A 712 9.86 13.24 34.06
N LYS A 713 9.69 14.55 33.82
CA LYS A 713 10.70 15.59 34.12
C LYS A 713 10.16 16.91 34.65
N VAL A 714 8.88 16.96 35.05
CA VAL A 714 8.30 18.16 35.65
C VAL A 714 7.97 17.85 37.11
N ALA A 715 8.79 18.36 38.04
CA ALA A 715 8.72 18.07 39.48
C ALA A 715 7.32 18.24 40.12
N ALA A 716 6.47 19.08 39.51
CA ALA A 716 5.08 19.26 39.93
C ALA A 716 4.22 17.98 39.81
N TYR A 717 4.63 17.01 38.99
CA TYR A 717 3.90 15.76 38.72
C TYR A 717 4.54 14.51 39.36
N ASP A 718 5.61 14.65 40.15
CA ASP A 718 6.29 13.51 40.80
C ASP A 718 5.34 12.71 41.70
N PHE A 719 4.26 13.33 42.19
CA PHE A 719 3.28 12.66 43.03
C PHE A 719 2.44 11.62 42.25
N VAL A 720 2.19 11.81 40.95
CA VAL A 720 1.43 10.82 40.14
C VAL A 720 2.29 9.64 39.69
N ALA A 721 3.63 9.76 39.75
CA ALA A 721 4.54 8.65 39.46
C ALA A 721 4.34 7.45 40.41
N LYS A 722 3.78 7.69 41.60
CA LYS A 722 3.41 6.63 42.56
C LYS A 722 2.27 5.73 42.08
N ASP A 723 1.48 6.20 41.12
CA ASP A 723 0.34 5.46 40.58
C ASP A 723 0.76 4.66 39.31
N LEU A 724 2.02 4.78 38.86
CA LEU A 724 2.51 4.21 37.58
C LEU A 724 2.28 2.71 37.46
N ASP A 725 2.72 1.92 38.44
CA ASP A 725 2.62 0.46 38.37
C ASP A 725 1.15 0.01 38.30
N VAL A 726 0.29 0.63 39.11
CA VAL A 726 -1.13 0.30 39.20
C VAL A 726 -1.88 0.68 37.92
N VAL A 727 -1.59 1.86 37.35
CA VAL A 727 -2.24 2.30 36.10
C VAL A 727 -1.68 1.56 34.88
N GLN A 728 -0.39 1.21 34.87
CA GLN A 728 0.22 0.41 33.81
C GLN A 728 -0.37 -0.99 33.77
N ASP A 729 -0.56 -1.63 34.93
CA ASP A 729 -1.22 -2.93 35.04
C ASP A 729 -2.65 -2.89 34.48
N GLU A 730 -3.39 -1.82 34.77
CA GLU A 730 -4.74 -1.65 34.24
C GLU A 730 -4.74 -1.47 32.71
N VAL A 731 -3.81 -0.67 32.17
CA VAL A 731 -3.64 -0.51 30.72
C VAL A 731 -3.26 -1.82 30.04
N CYS A 732 -2.35 -2.59 30.64
CA CYS A 732 -1.93 -3.90 30.13
C CYS A 732 -3.12 -4.88 30.08
N LYS A 733 -3.95 -4.90 31.13
CA LYS A 733 -5.19 -5.69 31.17
C LYS A 733 -6.19 -5.25 30.09
N MET A 734 -6.44 -3.94 29.96
CA MET A 734 -7.39 -3.41 28.98
C MET A 734 -6.96 -3.62 27.52
N ARG A 735 -5.66 -3.58 27.23
CA ARG A 735 -5.11 -3.76 25.87
C ARG A 735 -4.72 -5.21 25.56
N ASN A 736 -4.62 -6.07 26.58
CA ASN A 736 -4.01 -7.39 26.47
C ASN A 736 -2.59 -7.34 25.86
N VAL A 737 -1.76 -6.47 26.41
CA VAL A 737 -0.35 -6.31 26.00
C VAL A 737 0.54 -6.36 27.23
N LYS A 738 1.82 -6.64 27.02
CA LYS A 738 2.81 -6.65 28.10
C LYS A 738 3.18 -5.20 28.50
N PRO A 739 3.68 -4.97 29.73
CA PRO A 739 4.14 -3.65 30.18
C PRO A 739 5.10 -2.96 29.22
N GLU A 740 6.01 -3.71 28.58
CA GLU A 740 6.97 -3.12 27.63
C GLU A 740 6.28 -2.60 26.37
N VAL A 741 5.20 -3.25 25.94
CA VAL A 741 4.40 -2.81 24.79
C VAL A 741 3.57 -1.59 25.18
N ALA A 742 2.91 -1.61 26.35
CA ALA A 742 2.16 -0.46 26.87
C ALA A 742 3.05 0.78 27.04
N GLN A 743 4.30 0.62 27.48
CA GLN A 743 5.25 1.73 27.62
C GLN A 743 5.66 2.32 26.26
N LYS A 744 5.94 1.46 25.27
CA LYS A 744 6.26 1.90 23.89
C LYS A 744 5.08 2.63 23.24
N MET A 745 3.85 2.19 23.52
CA MET A 745 2.63 2.89 23.12
C MET A 745 2.60 4.29 23.73
N ALA A 746 2.75 4.43 25.05
CA ALA A 746 2.69 5.75 25.70
C ALA A 746 3.78 6.75 25.24
N LEU A 747 4.95 6.26 24.81
CA LEU A 747 6.08 7.09 24.36
C LEU A 747 6.07 7.43 22.85
N TYR A 748 4.99 7.11 22.13
CA TYR A 748 4.89 7.31 20.67
C TYR A 748 6.01 6.62 19.87
N ASN A 749 6.48 5.45 20.30
CA ASN A 749 7.52 4.73 19.57
C ASN A 749 7.02 4.33 18.17
N PRO A 750 7.82 4.52 17.10
CA PRO A 750 7.43 4.14 15.75
C PRO A 750 6.97 2.68 15.67
N GLY A 751 5.77 2.46 15.13
CA GLY A 751 5.15 1.13 15.05
C GLY A 751 4.36 0.68 16.29
N TYR A 752 4.05 1.59 17.23
CA TYR A 752 3.20 1.35 18.42
C TYR A 752 2.07 2.40 18.50
N ARG A 753 1.30 2.58 17.40
CA ARG A 753 0.45 3.76 17.12
C ARG A 753 -0.92 3.89 17.79
N SER A 754 -1.31 3.04 18.75
CA SER A 754 -2.65 3.16 19.37
C SER A 754 -2.63 3.97 20.66
N HIS A 755 -3.12 5.20 20.59
CA HIS A 755 -3.33 6.05 21.75
C HIS A 755 -4.83 6.28 21.92
N PHE A 756 -5.47 5.64 22.91
CA PHE A 756 -6.92 5.75 23.09
C PHE A 756 -7.43 7.19 23.17
N HIS A 757 -6.64 8.09 23.76
CA HIS A 757 -7.02 9.50 23.90
C HIS A 757 -6.92 10.32 22.60
N GLU A 758 -6.29 9.78 21.55
CA GLU A 758 -6.12 10.41 20.24
C GLU A 758 -7.05 9.83 19.16
N GLU A 759 -7.58 8.63 19.38
CA GLU A 759 -8.29 7.84 18.37
C GLU A 759 -9.51 8.59 17.80
N ASP A 760 -10.27 9.29 18.63
CA ASP A 760 -11.43 10.09 18.21
C ASP A 760 -11.04 11.37 17.44
N ALA A 761 -9.97 12.05 17.87
CA ALA A 761 -9.49 13.26 17.21
C ALA A 761 -8.92 12.95 15.81
N TYR A 762 -8.05 11.94 15.70
CA TYR A 762 -7.49 11.50 14.40
C TYR A 762 -8.53 10.93 13.43
N ALA A 763 -9.54 10.20 13.95
CA ALA A 763 -10.61 9.67 13.10
C ALA A 763 -11.39 10.78 12.37
N SER A 764 -11.37 12.00 12.91
CA SER A 764 -12.16 13.12 12.42
C SER A 764 -11.41 14.11 11.51
N GLU A 765 -10.07 14.12 11.54
CA GLU A 765 -9.25 15.06 10.75
C GLU A 765 -9.49 14.97 9.25
N LYS A 766 -9.44 13.75 8.70
CA LYS A 766 -9.65 13.54 7.27
C LYS A 766 -11.08 13.87 6.87
N ILE A 767 -12.04 13.70 7.77
CA ILE A 767 -13.45 13.94 7.51
C ILE A 767 -13.75 15.43 7.38
N VAL A 768 -13.18 16.28 8.23
CA VAL A 768 -13.26 17.74 8.09
C VAL A 768 -12.71 18.17 6.73
N ARG A 769 -11.59 17.58 6.30
CA ARG A 769 -11.02 17.84 4.96
C ARG A 769 -11.92 17.36 3.82
N ASP A 770 -12.50 16.17 3.94
CA ASP A 770 -13.40 15.62 2.92
C ASP A 770 -14.65 16.52 2.75
N TYR A 771 -15.27 16.95 3.85
CA TYR A 771 -16.39 17.91 3.80
C TYR A 771 -15.96 19.31 3.34
N TRP A 772 -14.72 19.73 3.62
CA TRP A 772 -14.23 21.05 3.22
C TRP A 772 -14.24 21.19 1.70
N PHE A 773 -13.76 20.17 0.98
CA PHE A 773 -13.73 20.19 -0.48
C PHE A 773 -15.01 19.68 -1.12
N LYS A 774 -15.76 18.79 -0.45
CA LYS A 774 -17.00 18.18 -0.96
C LYS A 774 -18.08 18.15 0.14
N PRO A 775 -18.84 19.24 0.35
CA PRO A 775 -19.83 19.34 1.43
C PRO A 775 -20.93 18.27 1.38
N ASP A 776 -21.27 17.80 0.19
CA ASP A 776 -22.29 16.78 -0.06
C ASP A 776 -21.73 15.37 -0.22
N THR A 777 -20.46 15.16 0.15
CA THR A 777 -19.83 13.84 -0.03
C THR A 777 -20.55 12.78 0.81
N GLN A 778 -21.03 11.74 0.13
CA GLN A 778 -21.67 10.59 0.75
C GLN A 778 -20.64 9.49 1.07
N PHE A 779 -19.55 9.41 0.31
CA PHE A 779 -18.49 8.41 0.46
C PHE A 779 -17.41 8.87 1.43
N LEU A 780 -17.69 8.73 2.73
CA LEU A 780 -16.77 9.11 3.79
C LEU A 780 -15.89 7.94 4.22
N TRP A 781 -14.70 8.26 4.73
CA TRP A 781 -13.82 7.23 5.27
C TRP A 781 -14.52 6.53 6.45
N ASN A 782 -14.58 5.19 6.39
CA ASN A 782 -14.83 4.36 7.55
C ASN A 782 -13.49 4.07 8.25
N PRO A 783 -13.18 4.69 9.39
CA PRO A 783 -11.97 4.39 10.13
C PRO A 783 -12.08 3.07 10.90
N GLY A 784 -13.13 2.26 10.64
CA GLY A 784 -13.41 0.95 11.23
C GLY A 784 -12.16 0.23 11.75
N THR A 785 -12.23 -0.09 13.06
CA THR A 785 -11.28 -0.89 13.84
C THR A 785 -9.82 -0.56 13.59
N CYS A 786 -9.40 0.59 14.11
CA CYS A 786 -8.03 1.05 14.02
C CYS A 786 -7.53 1.20 12.55
N THR A 787 -6.80 2.26 12.29
CA THR A 787 -6.17 2.52 10.97
C THR A 787 -5.45 1.27 10.43
N ASP A 788 -5.26 1.13 9.09
CA ASP A 788 -4.45 0.02 8.52
C ASP A 788 -3.07 -0.05 9.18
N ASP A 789 -2.58 1.09 9.65
CA ASP A 789 -1.40 1.22 10.48
C ASP A 789 -1.45 0.43 11.78
N TYR A 790 -2.60 0.24 12.40
CA TYR A 790 -2.74 -0.54 13.64
C TYR A 790 -2.61 -2.05 13.40
N VAL A 791 -3.22 -2.61 12.35
CA VAL A 791 -3.01 -4.02 11.99
C VAL A 791 -1.56 -4.25 11.58
N ASN A 792 -0.97 -3.31 10.83
CA ASN A 792 0.45 -3.35 10.49
C ASN A 792 1.36 -3.17 11.72
N THR A 793 0.99 -2.30 12.65
CA THR A 793 1.64 -2.10 13.95
C THR A 793 1.58 -3.38 14.76
N LEU A 794 0.41 -4.00 14.87
CA LEU A 794 0.22 -5.26 15.59
C LEU A 794 1.05 -6.40 14.97
N LYS A 795 1.16 -6.49 13.64
CA LYS A 795 2.09 -7.41 12.95
C LYS A 795 3.55 -7.10 13.25
N VAL A 796 3.93 -5.82 13.24
CA VAL A 796 5.29 -5.35 13.56
C VAL A 796 5.69 -5.67 14.99
N VAL A 797 4.73 -5.70 15.93
CA VAL A 797 4.98 -6.01 17.35
C VAL A 797 4.65 -7.46 17.72
N GLY A 798 4.30 -8.31 16.75
CA GLY A 798 4.04 -9.74 16.94
C GLY A 798 2.76 -10.06 17.73
N ALA A 799 1.78 -9.16 17.72
CA ALA A 799 0.51 -9.29 18.44
C ALA A 799 -0.61 -9.95 17.61
N ILE A 800 -0.42 -10.12 16.30
CA ILE A 800 -1.24 -10.94 15.38
C ILE A 800 -0.40 -11.51 14.24
#